data_AF-P87168-F1
#
_entry.id   AF-P87168-F1
#
_cell.length_a   1.000
_cell.length_b   1.000
_cell.length_c   1.000
_cell.angle_alpha   90.00
_cell.angle_beta   90.00
_cell.angle_gamma   90.00
#
_symmetry.space_group_name_H-M   'P 1'
#
loop_
_entity.id
_entity.type
_entity.pdbx_description
1 polymer ?
#
loop_
_entity_poly.entity_id
_entity_poly.type
_entity_poly.pdbx_seq_one_letter_code
_entity_poly.pdbx_strand_id
1 'polypeptide(L)'
;MKASLLVPRRALLFGQLLPPKYSWYSVKRWQSQLTFRNKSKRNTNRIMLSVVSSLNPDSLIAPLLCVSLDNRKYLIGSMGELTQMKFRSQASNYGGKSVSVFLMPPSLQSLNAWGITAGLFGYLQSSGIQNTWGLHAPKPVISIIKKSHHLFSGSPLRLDLNSFSSEDNADATNSFYLDEPEFCTIKGNIYSNWSFLSFNSKEAAGVFNADKALALGVPFGPSNGKLCAGEAVLSKDGTTWIYPHQVVGPPRKRQYFYVLGCSSLSALNQMSKHVDSFSDVYPTCIIHILEKGIWGPEYIKFLSHPKFSRAQHFISCIELASNNPVFQRNKGRNVLPACRDFAAFDIKPSTLDTQTQLPENTYVLKEETSMVLYDEQCKISESPSYSPVKLAKKFSSFNPLPFENEGYTLDVLGTSATCPTWRRSLSSYSVAIDGTVIMLDCGEGAISQFFRQYGTNTEPMLRKLKAIFITHLHSDHYLGLLNVLQAWNKANTNNSMHINIIGPKFLWQWLQRLKSPANLQALLNRIIFIIAKETVTTPLQLTSDLSISSVPSIHINDSYSCIISHTKYGKLVYSGDTRPNEKLVKAGIGASLLLHESTFEDDLKHEAIQRQHSTASEALSVAQSMKAKALILTHFSQRSYDADFLPPDWTIYPKSKTIYANDGLQWQQFQSKQRETI
;
A
#
# COMPACT_ATOMS: atom_id res chain seq x y z
N MET A 1 11.39 -16.83 25.75
CA MET A 1 10.03 -16.33 26.06
C MET A 1 10.14 -14.86 26.44
N LYS A 2 9.24 -14.01 25.92
CA LYS A 2 9.17 -12.54 26.05
C LYS A 2 10.40 -11.74 25.58
N ALA A 3 10.48 -11.51 24.26
CA ALA A 3 11.12 -10.30 23.72
C ALA A 3 10.15 -9.12 24.00
N SER A 4 10.16 -8.64 25.24
CA SER A 4 9.49 -7.39 25.60
C SER A 4 10.16 -6.24 24.84
N LEU A 5 9.36 -5.54 24.04
CA LEU A 5 9.68 -4.27 23.41
C LEU A 5 10.44 -3.38 24.40
N LEU A 6 11.74 -3.21 24.16
CA LEU A 6 12.56 -2.18 24.78
C LEU A 6 12.01 -0.83 24.32
N VAL A 7 11.05 -0.31 25.07
CA VAL A 7 10.76 1.12 25.09
C VAL A 7 12.06 1.80 25.53
N PRO A 8 12.62 2.74 24.76
CA PRO A 8 13.85 3.41 25.16
C PRO A 8 13.65 4.06 26.53
N ARG A 9 14.58 3.84 27.48
CA ARG A 9 14.55 4.37 28.87
C ARG A 9 14.25 5.88 28.99
N ARG A 10 14.30 6.65 27.90
CA ARG A 10 13.89 8.06 27.86
C ARG A 10 12.36 8.30 27.84
N ALA A 11 11.52 7.29 27.59
CA ALA A 11 10.06 7.45 27.63
C ALA A 11 9.52 7.65 29.06
N LEU A 12 10.29 7.26 30.09
CA LEU A 12 9.91 7.44 31.49
C LEU A 12 10.03 8.89 31.99
N LEU A 13 10.76 9.77 31.28
CA LEU A 13 10.99 11.15 31.69
C LEU A 13 9.88 12.13 31.25
N PHE A 14 8.98 11.70 30.37
CA PHE A 14 7.75 12.43 30.04
C PHE A 14 6.58 11.49 30.36
N GLY A 15 5.83 11.76 31.43
CA GLY A 15 4.77 10.91 31.99
C GLY A 15 3.54 10.64 31.10
N GLN A 16 3.73 10.40 29.80
CA GLN A 16 2.72 9.90 28.88
C GLN A 16 2.98 8.42 28.61
N LEU A 17 2.58 7.57 29.57
CA LEU A 17 2.32 6.17 29.28
C LEU A 17 1.23 6.13 28.20
N LEU A 18 1.55 5.62 27.01
CA LEU A 18 0.53 5.29 26.02
C LEU A 18 -0.43 4.27 26.65
N PRO A 19 -1.74 4.51 26.67
CA PRO A 19 -2.70 3.50 27.06
C PRO A 19 -2.47 2.18 26.30
N PRO A 20 -2.69 1.00 26.91
CA PRO A 20 -2.29 -0.30 26.35
C PRO A 20 -2.90 -0.66 24.98
N LYS A 21 -3.97 0.02 24.53
CA LYS A 21 -4.85 -0.45 23.44
C LYS A 21 -4.74 0.34 22.13
N TYR A 22 -3.58 0.92 21.83
CA TYR A 22 -3.36 1.60 20.54
C TYR A 22 -2.90 0.61 19.47
N SER A 23 -3.42 0.77 18.25
CA SER A 23 -2.98 -0.07 17.12
C SER A 23 -1.47 0.05 16.90
N TRP A 24 -0.85 -1.02 16.40
CA TRP A 24 0.58 -1.07 16.13
C TRP A 24 1.08 0.14 15.31
N TYR A 25 0.31 0.58 14.30
CA TYR A 25 0.64 1.77 13.51
C TYR A 25 0.59 3.08 14.29
N SER A 26 -0.32 3.20 15.27
CA SER A 26 -0.39 4.38 16.15
C SER A 26 0.89 4.51 16.99
N VAL A 27 1.40 3.38 17.48
CA VAL A 27 2.68 3.33 18.21
C VAL A 27 3.86 3.73 17.30
N LYS A 28 3.94 3.18 16.08
CA LYS A 28 4.99 3.55 15.11
C LYS A 28 4.98 5.04 14.77
N ARG A 29 3.79 5.61 14.58
CA ARG A 29 3.62 7.03 14.34
C ARG A 29 4.11 7.87 15.53
N TRP A 30 3.74 7.48 16.76
CA TRP A 30 4.16 8.19 17.97
C TRP A 30 5.69 8.16 18.16
N GLN A 31 6.32 6.99 17.96
CA GLN A 31 7.78 6.83 17.98
C GLN A 31 8.47 7.80 17.03
N SER A 32 7.91 7.97 15.83
CA SER A 32 8.42 8.92 14.86
C SER A 32 8.32 10.37 15.32
N GLN A 33 7.15 10.79 15.81
CA GLN A 33 6.92 12.16 16.29
C GLN A 33 7.89 12.55 17.41
N LEU A 34 8.21 11.64 18.33
CA LEU A 34 9.22 11.87 19.37
C LEU A 34 10.63 12.06 18.81
N THR A 35 10.99 11.27 17.79
CA THR A 35 12.34 11.30 17.20
C THR A 35 12.60 12.61 16.45
N PHE A 36 11.59 13.15 15.76
CA PHE A 36 11.73 14.34 14.93
C PHE A 36 11.61 15.68 15.69
N ARG A 37 10.91 15.72 16.83
CA ARG A 37 10.78 16.95 17.64
C ARG A 37 12.13 17.58 18.05
N ASN A 38 13.20 16.79 18.09
CA ASN A 38 14.52 17.23 18.57
C ASN A 38 15.50 17.74 17.49
N LYS A 39 15.14 17.78 16.20
CA LYS A 39 16.09 18.05 15.10
C LYS A 39 15.76 19.25 14.19
N SER A 40 15.02 20.25 14.67
CA SER A 40 14.29 21.18 13.79
C SER A 40 15.12 22.21 12.98
N LYS A 41 16.45 22.33 13.14
CA LYS A 41 17.25 23.40 12.49
C LYS A 41 18.65 23.02 11.99
N ARG A 42 19.03 21.73 11.94
CA ARG A 42 20.39 21.35 11.52
C ARG A 42 20.36 20.72 10.13
N ASN A 43 20.90 21.39 9.12
CA ASN A 43 21.22 20.75 7.85
C ASN A 43 22.46 19.86 8.05
N THR A 44 22.25 18.56 8.11
CA THR A 44 23.37 17.59 8.22
C THR A 44 23.95 17.23 6.86
N ASN A 45 23.37 17.71 5.75
CA ASN A 45 23.76 17.38 4.38
C ASN A 45 23.92 15.86 4.16
N ARG A 46 23.13 15.10 4.92
CA ARG A 46 23.08 13.65 4.85
C ARG A 46 21.75 13.27 4.24
N ILE A 47 21.81 12.72 3.04
CA ILE A 47 20.64 12.20 2.36
C ILE A 47 20.51 10.72 2.72
N MET A 48 19.42 10.38 3.39
CA MET A 48 19.06 8.99 3.68
C MET A 48 18.02 8.53 2.67
N LEU A 49 18.31 7.44 1.98
CA LEU A 49 17.44 6.79 1.03
C LEU A 49 17.02 5.46 1.61
N SER A 50 15.71 5.28 1.74
CA SER A 50 15.10 4.05 2.25
C SER A 50 14.04 3.57 1.27
N VAL A 51 14.03 2.27 1.02
CA VAL A 51 13.04 1.64 0.14
C VAL A 51 11.83 1.29 0.99
N VAL A 52 10.71 1.97 0.77
CA VAL A 52 9.46 1.70 1.49
C VAL A 52 8.83 0.42 0.95
N SER A 53 8.79 0.30 -0.37
CA SER A 53 8.32 -0.89 -1.06
C SER A 53 9.14 -1.14 -2.31
N SER A 54 9.46 -2.41 -2.55
CA SER A 54 9.98 -2.88 -3.83
C SER A 54 8.85 -3.55 -4.62
N LEU A 55 9.04 -3.67 -5.93
CA LEU A 55 8.23 -4.57 -6.73
C LEU A 55 8.36 -5.97 -6.16
N ASN A 56 7.23 -6.62 -5.92
CA ASN A 56 7.17 -8.02 -5.50
C ASN A 56 6.11 -8.72 -6.33
N PRO A 57 6.29 -10.02 -6.63
CA PRO A 57 5.43 -10.68 -7.61
C PRO A 57 3.99 -10.85 -7.14
N ASP A 58 3.79 -10.98 -5.83
CA ASP A 58 2.47 -11.20 -5.25
C ASP A 58 1.67 -9.90 -5.02
N SER A 59 2.13 -8.79 -5.59
CA SER A 59 1.56 -7.49 -5.31
C SER A 59 1.68 -6.54 -6.48
N LEU A 60 0.57 -5.88 -6.79
CA LEU A 60 0.57 -4.61 -7.50
C LEU A 60 1.23 -3.47 -6.68
N ILE A 61 2.02 -3.79 -5.64
CA ILE A 61 2.77 -2.82 -4.87
C ILE A 61 3.82 -2.25 -5.80
N ALA A 62 3.60 -0.99 -6.12
CA ALA A 62 4.53 -0.23 -6.90
C ALA A 62 5.71 0.21 -6.00
N PRO A 63 6.88 0.42 -6.61
CA PRO A 63 8.07 0.81 -5.87
C PRO A 63 7.88 2.20 -5.27
N LEU A 64 8.23 2.36 -4.00
CA LEU A 64 8.20 3.63 -3.30
C LEU A 64 9.50 3.81 -2.53
N LEU A 65 10.20 4.90 -2.82
CA LEU A 65 11.35 5.35 -2.05
C LEU A 65 10.93 6.46 -1.09
N CYS A 66 11.52 6.46 0.10
CA CYS A 66 11.51 7.58 1.01
C CYS A 66 12.94 8.14 1.13
N VAL A 67 13.12 9.34 0.56
CA VAL A 67 14.32 10.15 0.73
C VAL A 67 14.09 11.07 1.92
N SER A 68 14.99 11.03 2.89
CA SER A 68 14.99 11.92 4.04
C SER A 68 16.25 12.78 4.01
N LEU A 69 16.05 14.09 4.03
CA LEU A 69 17.10 15.08 4.26
C LEU A 69 16.75 15.81 5.55
N ASP A 70 17.37 15.39 6.65
CA ASP A 70 17.06 15.84 8.00
C ASP A 70 15.59 15.67 8.37
N ASN A 71 14.81 16.76 8.38
CA ASN A 71 13.38 16.76 8.67
C ASN A 71 12.50 16.94 7.43
N ARG A 72 13.09 16.93 6.22
CA ARG A 72 12.40 16.95 4.94
C ARG A 72 12.26 15.53 4.43
N LYS A 73 11.11 15.22 3.83
CA LYS A 73 10.88 13.93 3.21
C LYS A 73 10.38 14.07 1.80
N TYR A 74 10.89 13.20 0.94
CA TYR A 74 10.49 13.10 -0.45
C TYR A 74 10.12 11.64 -0.70
N LEU A 75 8.84 11.40 -0.95
CA LEU A 75 8.35 10.09 -1.36
C LEU A 75 8.39 10.04 -2.89
N ILE A 76 9.06 9.05 -3.47
CA ILE A 76 9.33 9.02 -4.92
C ILE A 76 8.99 7.64 -5.47
N GLY A 77 8.22 7.59 -6.55
CA GLY A 77 7.77 6.34 -7.17
C GLY A 77 6.26 6.29 -7.23
N SER A 78 5.63 5.29 -6.61
CA SER A 78 4.19 5.13 -6.67
C SER A 78 3.60 4.66 -5.32
N MET A 79 2.42 5.16 -5.00
CA MET A 79 1.67 4.82 -3.78
C MET A 79 0.46 3.95 -4.14
N GLY A 80 0.74 2.89 -4.88
CA GLY A 80 -0.24 1.93 -5.35
C GLY A 80 -0.81 1.03 -4.26
N GLU A 81 -1.54 -0.01 -4.68
CA GLU A 81 -2.16 -0.93 -3.73
C GLU A 81 -1.12 -1.54 -2.78
N LEU A 82 -1.50 -1.66 -1.52
CA LEU A 82 -0.80 -2.18 -0.36
C LEU A 82 0.49 -1.43 0.01
N THR A 83 0.89 -0.41 -0.75
CA THR A 83 2.05 0.44 -0.40
C THR A 83 1.84 1.12 0.95
N GLN A 84 0.60 1.47 1.32
CA GLN A 84 0.32 2.05 2.63
C GLN A 84 0.62 1.10 3.80
N MET A 85 0.47 -0.22 3.62
CA MET A 85 0.84 -1.21 4.63
C MET A 85 2.34 -1.12 4.93
N LYS A 86 3.15 -1.13 3.86
CA LYS A 86 4.61 -1.05 3.90
C LYS A 86 5.05 0.29 4.47
N PHE A 87 4.45 1.38 3.99
CA PHE A 87 4.70 2.72 4.50
C PHE A 87 4.47 2.82 6.01
N ARG A 88 3.33 2.30 6.49
CA ARG A 88 2.95 2.35 7.89
C ARG A 88 3.82 1.50 8.81
N SER A 89 4.54 0.52 8.26
CA SER A 89 5.31 -0.45 9.03
C SER A 89 6.58 0.13 9.66
N GLN A 90 7.13 1.21 9.09
CA GLN A 90 8.36 1.83 9.58
C GLN A 90 8.12 3.20 10.20
N ALA A 91 8.58 3.39 11.43
CA ALA A 91 8.50 4.67 12.14
C ALA A 91 9.24 5.79 11.36
N SER A 92 10.36 5.44 10.71
CA SER A 92 11.15 6.33 9.86
C SER A 92 10.40 6.89 8.67
N ASN A 93 9.25 6.32 8.26
CA ASN A 93 8.43 6.83 7.16
C ASN A 93 7.49 7.95 7.61
N TYR A 94 7.06 7.93 8.87
CA TYR A 94 6.20 8.97 9.44
C TYR A 94 6.97 10.26 9.75
N GLY A 95 6.24 11.37 9.87
CA GLY A 95 6.81 12.66 10.29
C GLY A 95 7.55 13.39 9.18
N GLY A 96 8.29 14.42 9.56
CA GLY A 96 8.86 15.42 8.66
C GLY A 96 8.09 16.73 8.70
N LYS A 97 8.82 17.86 8.67
CA LYS A 97 8.24 19.21 8.68
C LYS A 97 7.66 19.58 7.31
N SER A 98 8.30 19.10 6.24
CA SER A 98 7.79 19.16 4.87
C SER A 98 7.85 17.75 4.28
N VAL A 99 6.79 17.37 3.56
CA VAL A 99 6.72 16.11 2.83
C VAL A 99 6.25 16.42 1.42
N SER A 100 7.10 16.12 0.43
CA SER A 100 6.72 16.14 -0.97
C SER A 100 6.63 14.72 -1.50
N VAL A 101 5.68 14.46 -2.39
CA VAL A 101 5.43 13.16 -2.99
C VAL A 101 5.51 13.33 -4.50
N PHE A 102 6.41 12.62 -5.15
CA PHE A 102 6.61 12.61 -6.59
C PHE A 102 6.12 11.28 -7.15
N LEU A 103 4.91 11.28 -7.70
CA LEU A 103 4.35 10.09 -8.35
C LEU A 103 4.90 10.00 -9.78
N MET A 104 5.72 8.99 -10.01
CA MET A 104 6.37 8.71 -11.30
C MET A 104 5.78 7.43 -11.92
N PRO A 105 5.69 7.31 -13.26
CA PRO A 105 5.61 6.00 -13.89
C PRO A 105 6.86 5.20 -13.47
N PRO A 106 6.73 3.90 -13.14
CA PRO A 106 5.84 2.92 -13.74
C PRO A 106 4.76 2.34 -12.80
N SER A 107 3.70 1.77 -13.39
CA SER A 107 2.58 1.19 -12.65
C SER A 107 1.99 -0.05 -13.31
N LEU A 108 2.84 -1.01 -13.61
CA LEU A 108 2.49 -2.30 -14.22
C LEU A 108 1.34 -2.26 -15.27
N GLN A 109 1.74 -1.99 -16.52
CA GLN A 109 1.01 -2.08 -17.78
C GLN A 109 -0.33 -1.33 -17.86
N SER A 110 -0.38 -0.37 -18.78
CA SER A 110 -1.55 0.45 -19.17
C SER A 110 -1.94 1.59 -18.22
N LEU A 111 -0.98 2.42 -17.80
CA LEU A 111 -1.24 3.78 -17.28
C LEU A 111 -2.48 3.81 -16.37
N ASN A 112 -2.52 2.88 -15.42
CA ASN A 112 -3.62 2.81 -14.50
C ASN A 112 -3.35 3.83 -13.40
N ALA A 113 -3.70 5.09 -13.68
CA ALA A 113 -3.53 6.18 -12.72
C ALA A 113 -4.22 5.88 -11.36
N TRP A 114 -5.17 4.93 -11.32
CA TRP A 114 -5.70 4.37 -10.08
C TRP A 114 -4.71 3.46 -9.36
N GLY A 115 -4.07 2.54 -10.09
CA GLY A 115 -3.09 1.58 -9.58
C GLY A 115 -1.90 2.23 -8.87
N ILE A 116 -1.56 3.48 -9.17
CA ILE A 116 -0.52 4.26 -8.46
C ILE A 116 -1.01 5.10 -7.28
N THR A 117 -2.32 5.22 -7.08
CA THR A 117 -2.92 6.10 -6.07
C THR A 117 -3.77 5.37 -5.04
N ALA A 118 -4.16 4.11 -5.28
CA ALA A 118 -5.04 3.37 -4.38
C ALA A 118 -4.51 3.35 -2.92
N GLY A 119 -3.24 3.01 -2.71
CA GLY A 119 -2.64 3.03 -1.37
C GLY A 119 -2.48 4.44 -0.80
N LEU A 120 -2.29 5.46 -1.63
CA LEU A 120 -2.34 6.86 -1.18
C LEU A 120 -3.73 7.21 -0.62
N PHE A 121 -4.82 6.84 -1.30
CA PHE A 121 -6.18 7.10 -0.80
C PHE A 121 -6.44 6.36 0.51
N GLY A 122 -6.08 5.08 0.59
CA GLY A 122 -6.21 4.30 1.82
C GLY A 122 -5.39 4.90 2.97
N TYR A 123 -4.18 5.40 2.68
CA TYR A 123 -3.36 6.09 3.67
C TYR A 123 -4.00 7.39 4.13
N LEU A 124 -4.46 8.24 3.19
CA LEU A 124 -5.08 9.53 3.50
C LEU A 124 -6.33 9.36 4.37
N GLN A 125 -7.23 8.46 4.01
CA GLN A 125 -8.49 8.26 4.72
C GLN A 125 -8.27 7.88 6.19
N SER A 126 -7.28 7.03 6.46
CA SER A 126 -7.01 6.53 7.81
C SER A 126 -5.82 7.22 8.50
N SER A 127 -5.22 8.24 7.88
CA SER A 127 -4.14 9.03 8.48
C SER A 127 -4.73 10.03 9.45
N GLY A 128 -4.37 9.94 10.73
CA GLY A 128 -4.69 10.97 11.71
C GLY A 128 -3.70 12.14 11.73
N ILE A 129 -2.81 12.27 10.73
CA ILE A 129 -1.73 13.28 10.71
C ILE A 129 -2.28 14.59 10.16
N GLN A 130 -2.24 15.62 11.00
CA GLN A 130 -2.46 17.01 10.55
C GLN A 130 -1.18 17.52 9.89
N ASN A 131 -1.14 17.47 8.56
CA ASN A 131 -0.05 18.00 7.75
C ASN A 131 -0.57 18.27 6.32
N THR A 132 0.24 18.95 5.51
CA THR A 132 -0.01 19.12 4.06
C THR A 132 1.15 18.50 3.30
N TRP A 133 0.83 17.65 2.32
CA TRP A 133 1.83 17.04 1.44
C TRP A 133 1.77 17.70 0.06
N GLY A 134 2.93 18.15 -0.45
CA GLY A 134 3.06 18.60 -1.83
C GLY A 134 3.08 17.40 -2.76
N LEU A 135 2.02 17.16 -3.51
CA LEU A 135 1.87 16.00 -4.40
C LEU A 135 2.11 16.41 -5.86
N HIS A 136 3.17 15.88 -6.44
CA HIS A 136 3.68 16.18 -7.77
C HIS A 136 3.42 14.96 -8.68
N ALA A 137 2.59 15.11 -9.71
CA ALA A 137 2.26 13.99 -10.60
C ALA A 137 1.82 14.45 -12.00
N PRO A 138 1.81 13.56 -13.01
CA PRO A 138 1.25 13.87 -14.32
C PRO A 138 -0.24 14.26 -14.24
N LYS A 139 -0.69 15.13 -15.15
CA LYS A 139 -2.10 15.60 -15.24
C LYS A 139 -3.15 14.49 -15.13
N PRO A 140 -3.03 13.33 -15.81
CA PRO A 140 -4.02 12.25 -15.67
C PRO A 140 -4.16 11.73 -14.23
N VAL A 141 -3.06 11.64 -13.50
CA VAL A 141 -3.03 11.18 -12.10
C VAL A 141 -3.69 12.19 -11.18
N ILE A 142 -3.33 13.47 -11.31
CA ILE A 142 -3.95 14.56 -10.57
C ILE A 142 -5.46 14.64 -10.86
N SER A 143 -5.87 14.40 -12.10
CA SER A 143 -7.29 14.35 -12.48
C SER A 143 -8.05 13.26 -11.70
N ILE A 144 -7.51 12.04 -11.59
CA ILE A 144 -8.11 10.97 -10.78
C ILE A 144 -8.18 11.34 -9.30
N ILE A 145 -7.12 11.93 -8.75
CA ILE A 145 -7.10 12.38 -7.34
C ILE A 145 -8.18 13.42 -7.08
N LYS A 146 -8.30 14.44 -7.94
CA LYS A 146 -9.34 15.47 -7.84
C LYS A 146 -10.74 14.86 -7.93
N LYS A 147 -10.98 13.96 -8.88
CA LYS A 147 -12.28 13.27 -9.07
C LYS A 147 -12.63 12.34 -7.90
N SER A 148 -11.63 11.91 -7.14
CA SER A 148 -11.77 10.97 -6.02
C SER A 148 -11.63 11.65 -4.65
N HIS A 149 -11.73 12.98 -4.58
CA HIS A 149 -11.59 13.78 -3.35
C HIS A 149 -12.49 13.31 -2.18
N HIS A 150 -13.68 12.77 -2.48
CA HIS A 150 -14.59 12.23 -1.47
C HIS A 150 -13.93 11.17 -0.57
N LEU A 151 -13.01 10.36 -1.08
CA LEU A 151 -12.26 9.32 -0.35
C LEU A 151 -11.46 9.87 0.84
N PHE A 152 -11.02 11.13 0.77
CA PHE A 152 -10.13 11.71 1.78
C PHE A 152 -10.58 13.10 2.25
N SER A 153 -11.80 13.50 1.94
CA SER A 153 -12.35 14.83 2.30
C SER A 153 -12.31 15.11 3.82
N GLY A 154 -12.56 14.09 4.64
CA GLY A 154 -12.48 14.16 6.10
C GLY A 154 -11.07 13.96 6.69
N SER A 155 -10.06 13.72 5.85
CA SER A 155 -8.70 13.48 6.34
C SER A 155 -8.08 14.76 6.91
N PRO A 156 -7.42 14.70 8.08
CA PRO A 156 -6.57 15.78 8.55
C PRO A 156 -5.31 15.96 7.71
N LEU A 157 -4.95 14.95 6.89
CA LEU A 157 -3.83 15.02 5.96
C LEU A 157 -4.31 15.62 4.64
N ARG A 158 -3.82 16.81 4.32
CA ARG A 158 -4.17 17.54 3.11
C ARG A 158 -3.15 17.32 2.00
N LEU A 159 -3.59 17.49 0.76
CA LEU A 159 -2.74 17.44 -0.42
C LEU A 159 -2.71 18.80 -1.10
N ASP A 160 -1.52 19.28 -1.42
CA ASP A 160 -1.30 20.38 -2.35
C ASP A 160 -0.90 19.80 -3.72
N LEU A 161 -1.78 19.95 -4.71
CA LEU A 161 -1.72 19.20 -5.97
C LEU A 161 -0.98 19.97 -7.06
N ASN A 162 0.18 19.46 -7.47
CA ASN A 162 1.04 20.01 -8.51
C ASN A 162 1.00 19.09 -9.75
N SER A 163 0.41 19.58 -10.86
CA SER A 163 0.25 18.78 -12.09
C SER A 163 1.26 19.14 -13.17
N PHE A 164 1.84 18.12 -13.81
CA PHE A 164 2.73 18.27 -14.96
C PHE A 164 2.04 17.83 -16.25
N SER A 165 2.25 18.57 -17.34
CA SER A 165 1.65 18.27 -18.66
C SER A 165 2.14 16.94 -19.22
N SER A 166 1.26 16.26 -19.97
CA SER A 166 1.67 15.20 -20.89
C SER A 166 2.49 15.80 -22.04
N GLU A 167 3.38 15.01 -22.62
CA GLU A 167 4.39 15.42 -23.61
C GLU A 167 3.85 16.07 -24.90
N ASP A 168 2.53 16.14 -25.12
CA ASP A 168 1.94 16.71 -26.34
C ASP A 168 2.34 18.19 -26.57
N ASN A 169 2.91 18.86 -25.56
CA ASN A 169 3.62 20.12 -25.74
C ASN A 169 5.14 19.88 -25.61
N ALA A 170 5.76 19.52 -26.74
CA ALA A 170 7.16 19.15 -26.90
C ALA A 170 8.18 20.31 -26.72
N ASP A 171 7.92 21.24 -25.80
CA ASP A 171 8.91 22.18 -25.34
C ASP A 171 9.42 21.75 -23.96
N ALA A 172 10.74 21.65 -23.82
CA ALA A 172 11.46 21.30 -22.60
C ALA A 172 11.25 22.29 -21.43
N THR A 173 10.28 23.21 -21.53
CA THR A 173 9.94 24.27 -20.57
C THR A 173 9.14 23.76 -19.37
N ASN A 174 8.62 22.52 -19.39
CA ASN A 174 7.87 21.94 -18.26
C ASN A 174 8.75 21.31 -17.18
N SER A 175 10.06 21.57 -17.17
CA SER A 175 10.90 21.17 -16.04
C SER A 175 10.50 21.98 -14.81
N PHE A 176 10.16 21.32 -13.72
CA PHE A 176 9.90 22.01 -12.47
C PHE A 176 11.20 22.27 -11.73
N TYR A 177 11.17 23.31 -10.90
CA TYR A 177 12.24 23.65 -9.99
C TYR A 177 11.62 23.92 -8.62
N LEU A 178 12.03 23.14 -7.63
CA LEU A 178 11.64 23.30 -6.24
C LEU A 178 12.89 23.61 -5.43
N ASP A 179 12.93 24.78 -4.81
CA ASP A 179 13.99 25.18 -3.89
C ASP A 179 13.47 25.06 -2.46
N GLU A 180 14.06 24.16 -1.68
CA GLU A 180 13.87 24.09 -0.23
C GLU A 180 15.06 24.81 0.41
N PRO A 181 14.87 26.07 0.86
CA PRO A 181 15.97 26.91 1.33
C PRO A 181 16.80 26.21 2.40
N GLU A 182 18.12 26.35 2.32
CA GLU A 182 19.10 25.71 3.22
C GLU A 182 19.24 24.19 3.08
N PHE A 183 18.36 23.47 2.35
CA PHE A 183 18.39 22.00 2.31
C PHE A 183 18.76 21.44 0.94
N CYS A 184 17.92 21.65 -0.08
CA CYS A 184 18.17 21.11 -1.42
C CYS A 184 17.39 21.88 -2.51
N THR A 185 17.80 21.68 -3.75
CA THR A 185 17.01 22.00 -4.94
C THR A 185 16.63 20.71 -5.64
N ILE A 186 15.40 20.64 -6.14
CA ILE A 186 14.91 19.54 -6.93
C ILE A 186 14.51 20.10 -8.29
N LYS A 187 15.11 19.57 -9.35
CA LYS A 187 14.74 19.89 -10.73
C LYS A 187 14.32 18.62 -11.44
N GLY A 188 13.26 18.65 -12.23
CA GLY A 188 12.87 17.44 -12.95
C GLY A 188 11.70 17.61 -13.91
N ASN A 189 11.37 16.50 -14.57
CA ASN A 189 10.26 16.35 -15.49
C ASN A 189 9.45 15.13 -15.06
N ILE A 190 8.13 15.27 -14.92
CA ILE A 190 7.26 14.18 -14.52
C ILE A 190 6.22 13.96 -15.61
N TYR A 191 6.52 13.07 -16.56
CA TYR A 191 5.60 12.67 -17.61
C TYR A 191 4.92 11.34 -17.27
N SER A 192 3.89 11.00 -18.05
CA SER A 192 3.09 9.80 -17.82
C SER A 192 3.82 8.49 -18.18
N ASN A 193 4.88 8.57 -18.98
CA ASN A 193 5.62 7.45 -19.56
C ASN A 193 7.10 7.41 -19.15
N TRP A 194 7.74 8.56 -18.95
CA TRP A 194 9.05 8.63 -18.31
C TRP A 194 9.13 9.83 -17.38
N SER A 195 10.10 9.82 -16.48
CA SER A 195 10.31 10.92 -15.54
C SER A 195 11.76 11.00 -15.13
N PHE A 196 12.21 12.21 -14.83
CA PHE A 196 13.56 12.50 -14.35
C PHE A 196 13.46 13.45 -13.17
N LEU A 197 14.14 13.14 -12.08
CA LEU A 197 14.35 14.03 -10.94
C LEU A 197 15.84 14.13 -10.66
N SER A 198 16.32 15.35 -10.45
CA SER A 198 17.64 15.64 -9.88
C SER A 198 17.49 16.24 -8.51
N PHE A 199 18.19 15.67 -7.55
CA PHE A 199 18.27 16.15 -6.17
C PHE A 199 19.66 16.69 -5.92
N ASN A 200 19.75 17.98 -5.61
CA ASN A 200 21.00 18.66 -5.34
C ASN A 200 20.91 19.26 -3.94
N SER A 201 21.60 18.66 -2.98
CA SER A 201 21.67 19.26 -1.64
C SER A 201 22.43 20.60 -1.65
N LYS A 202 22.06 21.48 -0.73
CA LYS A 202 22.79 22.72 -0.47
C LYS A 202 24.05 22.37 0.32
N GLU A 203 25.05 23.21 0.18
CA GLU A 203 26.25 23.13 1.01
C GLU A 203 25.88 23.33 2.48
N ALA A 204 26.53 22.59 3.37
CA ALA A 204 26.28 22.73 4.80
C ALA A 204 27.56 23.05 5.55
N ALA A 205 27.38 23.72 6.69
CA ALA A 205 28.47 23.96 7.63
C ALA A 205 29.21 22.65 7.96
N GLY A 206 30.53 22.77 8.17
CA GLY A 206 31.36 21.64 8.57
C GLY A 206 30.97 21.05 9.92
N VAL A 207 31.60 19.93 10.27
CA VAL A 207 31.34 19.25 11.54
C VAL A 207 31.90 20.11 12.69
N PHE A 208 31.05 20.43 13.66
CA PHE A 208 31.45 21.12 14.89
C PHE A 208 32.19 20.17 15.82
N ASN A 209 33.42 20.53 16.18
CA ASN A 209 34.26 19.81 17.12
C ASN A 209 34.02 20.36 18.53
N ALA A 210 33.16 19.64 19.28
CA ALA A 210 32.78 20.04 20.63
C ALA A 210 33.96 20.05 21.61
N ASP A 211 34.91 19.14 21.44
CA ASP A 211 36.09 19.04 22.32
C ASP A 211 37.03 20.23 22.12
N LYS A 212 37.28 20.62 20.86
CA LYS A 212 38.03 21.85 20.54
C LYS A 212 37.32 23.10 21.05
N ALA A 213 35.99 23.17 20.89
CA ALA A 213 35.22 24.31 21.38
C ALA A 213 35.30 24.42 22.91
N LEU A 214 35.20 23.30 23.62
CA LEU A 214 35.36 23.27 25.07
C LEU A 214 36.77 23.70 25.47
N ALA A 215 37.81 23.21 24.79
CA ALA A 215 39.21 23.55 25.05
C ALA A 215 39.51 25.04 24.81
N LEU A 216 38.84 25.68 23.85
CA LEU A 216 38.95 27.11 23.58
C LEU A 216 38.08 27.98 24.50
N GLY A 217 37.32 27.36 25.42
CA GLY A 217 36.49 28.09 26.38
C GLY A 217 35.17 28.61 25.80
N VAL A 218 34.62 27.98 24.76
CA VAL A 218 33.30 28.36 24.20
C VAL A 218 32.22 28.24 25.29
N PRO A 219 31.42 29.29 25.55
CA PRO A 219 30.35 29.25 26.54
C PRO A 219 29.32 28.18 26.19
N PHE A 220 28.84 27.46 27.21
CA PHE A 220 27.78 26.47 27.03
C PHE A 220 26.47 27.17 26.62
N GLY A 221 25.74 26.60 25.65
CA GLY A 221 24.45 27.11 25.20
C GLY A 221 24.44 27.57 23.73
N PRO A 222 23.81 28.71 23.38
CA PRO A 222 23.57 29.09 21.98
C PRO A 222 24.84 29.43 21.20
N SER A 223 25.98 29.62 21.86
CA SER A 223 27.28 29.94 21.26
C SER A 223 27.74 28.90 20.23
N ASN A 224 27.48 27.61 20.46
CA ASN A 224 27.78 26.56 19.48
C ASN A 224 26.98 26.76 18.18
N GLY A 225 25.72 27.18 18.31
CA GLY A 225 24.86 27.49 17.16
C GLY A 225 25.38 28.68 16.35
N LYS A 226 25.81 29.75 17.05
CA LYS A 226 26.44 30.93 16.43
C LYS A 226 27.70 30.56 15.65
N LEU A 227 28.60 29.79 16.27
CA LEU A 227 29.81 29.30 15.61
C LEU A 227 29.49 28.45 14.36
N CYS A 228 28.51 27.54 14.45
CA CYS A 228 28.05 26.78 13.29
C CYS A 228 27.40 27.66 12.20
N ALA A 229 26.84 28.81 12.55
CA ALA A 229 26.24 29.78 11.64
C ALA A 229 27.26 30.76 11.04
N GLY A 230 28.55 30.66 11.40
CA GLY A 230 29.61 31.53 10.92
C GLY A 230 29.87 32.76 11.78
N GLU A 231 29.23 32.88 12.94
CA GLU A 231 29.43 34.00 13.87
C GLU A 231 30.52 33.67 14.91
N ALA A 232 31.43 34.61 15.14
CA ALA A 232 32.40 34.51 16.24
C ALA A 232 31.71 34.69 17.60
N VAL A 233 32.25 34.05 18.63
CA VAL A 233 31.74 34.15 20.01
C VAL A 233 32.85 34.44 20.98
N LEU A 234 32.54 35.16 22.05
CA LEU A 234 33.46 35.43 23.14
C LEU A 234 33.63 34.16 24.01
N SER A 235 34.84 33.90 24.49
CA SER A 235 35.12 32.85 25.47
C SER A 235 34.35 33.08 26.78
N LYS A 236 34.25 32.03 27.61
CA LYS A 236 33.48 32.05 28.86
C LYS A 236 33.96 33.11 29.86
N ASP A 237 35.26 33.43 29.85
CA ASP A 237 35.88 34.50 30.64
C ASP A 237 35.77 35.90 29.99
N GLY A 238 35.24 35.97 28.77
CA GLY A 238 35.01 37.22 28.04
C GLY A 238 36.24 37.87 27.43
N THR A 239 37.40 37.19 27.42
CA THR A 239 38.67 37.83 27.00
C THR A 239 39.08 37.52 25.57
N THR A 240 38.63 36.39 25.01
CA THR A 240 39.14 35.86 23.74
C THR A 240 38.01 35.65 22.74
N TRP A 241 38.17 36.13 21.51
CA TRP A 241 37.26 35.81 20.42
C TRP A 241 37.58 34.45 19.83
N ILE A 242 36.56 33.60 19.73
CA ILE A 242 36.62 32.26 19.14
C ILE A 242 35.87 32.32 17.81
N TYR A 243 36.60 32.02 16.73
CA TYR A 243 36.10 32.08 15.36
C TYR A 243 35.67 30.69 14.87
N PRO A 244 34.67 30.63 13.97
CA PRO A 244 34.13 29.36 13.45
C PRO A 244 35.19 28.38 12.95
N HIS A 245 36.17 28.83 12.16
CA HIS A 245 37.19 27.97 11.54
C HIS A 245 38.07 27.21 12.56
N GLN A 246 38.11 27.65 13.81
CA GLN A 246 38.89 26.99 14.86
C GLN A 246 38.21 25.71 15.39
N VAL A 247 36.87 25.63 15.26
CA VAL A 247 36.06 24.56 15.86
C VAL A 247 35.11 23.90 14.87
N VAL A 248 34.85 24.50 13.72
CA VAL A 248 34.04 23.95 12.63
C VAL A 248 34.98 23.51 11.52
N GLY A 249 34.85 22.25 11.08
CA GLY A 249 35.59 21.73 9.94
C GLY A 249 35.24 22.42 8.61
N PRO A 250 35.88 22.01 7.50
CA PRO A 250 35.53 22.55 6.19
C PRO A 250 34.05 22.31 5.84
N PRO A 251 33.43 23.15 5.00
CA PRO A 251 32.08 22.95 4.52
C PRO A 251 31.89 21.55 3.92
N ARG A 252 30.74 20.94 4.21
CA ARG A 252 30.41 19.62 3.68
C ARG A 252 29.89 19.78 2.26
N LYS A 253 30.54 19.09 1.34
CA LYS A 253 30.27 19.15 -0.09
C LYS A 253 28.85 18.72 -0.42
N ARG A 254 28.30 19.31 -1.48
CA ARG A 254 26.98 18.99 -2.00
C ARG A 254 26.92 17.54 -2.48
N GLN A 255 25.83 16.88 -2.14
CA GLN A 255 25.42 15.55 -2.61
C GLN A 255 24.41 15.67 -3.73
N TYR A 256 24.55 14.82 -4.75
CA TYR A 256 23.75 14.82 -5.96
C TYR A 256 23.32 13.41 -6.34
N PHE A 257 22.03 13.20 -6.58
CA PHE A 257 21.54 11.93 -7.12
C PHE A 257 20.34 12.14 -8.04
N TYR A 258 20.15 11.19 -8.95
CA TYR A 258 19.04 11.18 -9.89
C TYR A 258 18.03 10.08 -9.58
N VAL A 259 16.78 10.32 -9.94
CA VAL A 259 15.73 9.29 -10.04
C VAL A 259 15.16 9.31 -11.44
N LEU A 260 15.15 8.15 -12.09
CA LEU A 260 14.62 7.94 -13.43
C LEU A 260 13.44 6.97 -13.36
N GLY A 261 12.31 7.37 -13.94
CA GLY A 261 11.13 6.52 -14.14
C GLY A 261 10.97 6.19 -15.62
N CYS A 262 10.71 4.93 -15.96
CA CYS A 262 10.53 4.52 -17.35
C CYS A 262 9.41 3.48 -17.46
N SER A 263 8.43 3.72 -18.34
CA SER A 263 7.23 2.88 -18.49
C SER A 263 7.26 1.94 -19.70
N SER A 264 8.14 2.18 -20.68
CA SER A 264 8.26 1.35 -21.90
C SER A 264 9.58 1.61 -22.62
N LEU A 265 9.94 0.74 -23.57
CA LEU A 265 11.09 0.98 -24.46
C LEU A 265 10.91 2.21 -25.34
N SER A 266 9.67 2.56 -25.73
CA SER A 266 9.39 3.82 -26.42
C SER A 266 9.72 5.03 -25.53
N ALA A 267 9.37 4.96 -24.24
CA ALA A 267 9.69 5.99 -23.27
C ALA A 267 11.21 6.08 -23.01
N LEU A 268 11.93 4.95 -23.02
CA LEU A 268 13.39 4.92 -22.97
C LEU A 268 14.01 5.70 -24.13
N ASN A 269 13.52 5.49 -25.35
CA ASN A 269 14.01 6.18 -26.55
C ASN A 269 13.76 7.69 -26.48
N GLN A 270 12.62 8.11 -25.93
CA GLN A 270 12.32 9.53 -25.71
C GLN A 270 13.24 10.13 -24.63
N MET A 271 13.30 9.49 -23.46
CA MET A 271 14.17 9.91 -22.36
C MET A 271 15.63 10.04 -22.79
N SER A 272 16.12 9.12 -23.62
CA SER A 272 17.48 9.13 -24.17
C SER A 272 17.82 10.40 -24.94
N LYS A 273 16.85 11.02 -25.63
CA LYS A 273 17.05 12.28 -26.38
C LYS A 273 17.23 13.49 -25.47
N HIS A 274 16.84 13.39 -24.20
CA HIS A 274 16.84 14.50 -23.24
C HIS A 274 17.93 14.39 -22.18
N VAL A 275 18.71 13.30 -22.15
CA VAL A 275 19.73 13.09 -21.10
C VAL A 275 20.70 14.27 -20.99
N ASP A 276 21.09 14.84 -22.13
CA ASP A 276 22.02 15.98 -22.14
C ASP A 276 21.42 17.26 -21.56
N SER A 277 20.09 17.42 -21.54
CA SER A 277 19.42 18.60 -20.97
C SER A 277 19.00 18.45 -19.50
N PHE A 278 19.16 17.26 -18.89
CA PHE A 278 18.73 16.98 -17.51
C PHE A 278 19.29 17.97 -16.49
N SER A 279 20.61 17.90 -16.27
CA SER A 279 21.36 18.80 -15.41
C SER A 279 22.85 18.74 -15.79
N ASP A 280 23.56 19.83 -15.49
CA ASP A 280 24.99 19.99 -15.78
C ASP A 280 25.87 19.25 -14.75
N VAL A 281 25.30 18.88 -13.60
CA VAL A 281 25.99 18.16 -12.53
C VAL A 281 25.91 16.66 -12.75
N TYR A 282 27.01 15.94 -12.55
CA TYR A 282 27.03 14.48 -12.63
C TYR A 282 26.57 13.87 -11.29
N PRO A 283 25.65 12.88 -11.30
CA PRO A 283 25.15 12.29 -10.07
C PRO A 283 26.14 11.30 -9.45
N THR A 284 26.17 11.20 -8.13
CA THR A 284 26.93 10.14 -7.41
C THR A 284 26.23 8.79 -7.57
N CYS A 285 24.90 8.79 -7.56
CA CYS A 285 24.09 7.61 -7.84
C CYS A 285 22.80 7.94 -8.59
N ILE A 286 22.26 6.93 -9.26
CA ILE A 286 21.02 7.00 -10.04
C ILE A 286 20.12 5.86 -9.60
N ILE A 287 18.87 6.20 -9.33
CA ILE A 287 17.83 5.26 -8.95
C ILE A 287 16.89 5.10 -10.15
N HIS A 288 16.75 3.87 -10.63
CA HIS A 288 15.97 3.54 -11.81
C HIS A 288 14.73 2.78 -11.38
N ILE A 289 13.56 3.33 -11.68
CA ILE A 289 12.26 2.73 -11.41
C ILE A 289 11.65 2.33 -12.76
N LEU A 290 11.62 1.02 -13.03
CA LEU A 290 11.30 0.48 -14.35
C LEU A 290 10.03 -0.38 -14.33
N GLU A 291 9.24 -0.26 -15.38
CA GLU A 291 8.12 -1.15 -15.65
C GLU A 291 8.58 -2.54 -16.10
N LYS A 292 7.65 -3.50 -16.05
CA LYS A 292 7.83 -4.83 -16.62
C LYS A 292 8.22 -4.75 -18.10
N GLY A 293 9.23 -5.51 -18.49
CA GLY A 293 9.73 -5.70 -19.85
C GLY A 293 10.82 -4.71 -20.27
N ILE A 294 11.22 -3.77 -19.42
CA ILE A 294 12.19 -2.73 -19.78
C ILE A 294 13.63 -3.16 -19.49
N TRP A 295 13.85 -3.85 -18.38
CA TRP A 295 15.20 -4.28 -18.02
C TRP A 295 15.72 -5.29 -19.05
N GLY A 296 16.89 -5.01 -19.62
CA GLY A 296 17.47 -5.81 -20.70
C GLY A 296 18.58 -5.07 -21.44
N PRO A 297 19.06 -5.63 -22.57
CA PRO A 297 20.21 -5.10 -23.31
C PRO A 297 20.08 -3.63 -23.71
N GLU A 298 18.89 -3.19 -24.14
CA GLU A 298 18.65 -1.79 -24.54
C GLU A 298 18.80 -0.83 -23.35
N TYR A 299 18.27 -1.20 -22.18
CA TYR A 299 18.41 -0.38 -20.98
C TYR A 299 19.84 -0.40 -20.44
N ILE A 300 20.53 -1.55 -20.50
CA ILE A 300 21.95 -1.64 -20.14
C ILE A 300 22.80 -0.73 -21.04
N LYS A 301 22.53 -0.69 -22.35
CA LYS A 301 23.18 0.24 -23.28
C LYS A 301 22.92 1.71 -22.90
N PHE A 302 21.71 2.03 -22.45
CA PHE A 302 21.38 3.37 -21.96
C PHE A 302 22.22 3.78 -20.73
N LEU A 303 22.56 2.84 -19.83
CA LEU A 303 23.43 3.13 -18.69
C LEU A 303 24.86 3.53 -19.09
N SER A 304 25.32 3.13 -20.28
CA SER A 304 26.64 3.49 -20.81
C SER A 304 26.75 4.95 -21.27
N HIS A 305 25.67 5.74 -21.20
CA HIS A 305 25.72 7.16 -21.54
C HIS A 305 26.78 7.90 -20.70
N PRO A 306 27.55 8.85 -21.25
CA PRO A 306 28.63 9.54 -20.52
C PRO A 306 28.20 10.20 -19.20
N LYS A 307 26.96 10.70 -19.12
CA LYS A 307 26.38 11.27 -17.87
C LYS A 307 26.13 10.24 -16.77
N PHE A 308 26.04 8.96 -17.12
CA PHE A 308 25.57 7.89 -16.25
C PHE A 308 26.67 6.89 -15.90
N SER A 309 27.61 6.65 -16.82
CA SER A 309 28.60 5.57 -16.73
C SER A 309 29.50 5.58 -15.49
N ARG A 310 29.64 6.73 -14.81
CA ARG A 310 30.44 6.88 -13.57
C ARG A 310 29.61 6.76 -12.29
N ALA A 311 28.29 6.74 -12.38
CA ALA A 311 27.42 6.70 -11.22
C ALA A 311 27.20 5.25 -10.72
N GLN A 312 26.82 5.13 -9.45
CA GLN A 312 26.25 3.88 -8.96
C GLN A 312 24.77 3.78 -9.38
N HIS A 313 24.36 2.64 -9.92
CA HIS A 313 23.01 2.41 -10.42
C HIS A 313 22.21 1.52 -9.48
N PHE A 314 21.00 1.93 -9.11
CA PHE A 314 20.10 1.17 -8.26
C PHE A 314 18.81 0.88 -9.02
N ILE A 315 18.59 -0.37 -9.39
CA ILE A 315 17.49 -0.78 -10.27
C ILE A 315 16.34 -1.38 -9.47
N SER A 316 15.16 -0.82 -9.64
CA SER A 316 13.88 -1.38 -9.18
C SER A 316 13.05 -1.79 -10.39
N CYS A 317 13.03 -3.08 -10.69
CA CYS A 317 12.17 -3.66 -11.73
C CYS A 317 11.73 -5.07 -11.30
N ILE A 318 10.64 -5.57 -11.90
CA ILE A 318 10.07 -6.86 -11.48
C ILE A 318 10.96 -8.04 -11.89
N GLU A 319 11.74 -7.88 -12.97
CA GLU A 319 12.68 -8.88 -13.50
C GLU A 319 13.82 -9.20 -12.51
N LEU A 320 14.24 -8.20 -11.74
CA LEU A 320 15.30 -8.30 -10.74
C LEU A 320 14.75 -8.48 -9.31
N ALA A 321 13.43 -8.48 -9.14
CA ALA A 321 12.79 -8.50 -7.82
C ALA A 321 13.07 -9.80 -7.05
N SER A 322 13.13 -9.67 -5.72
CA SER A 322 13.25 -10.83 -4.83
C SER A 322 11.97 -11.65 -4.83
N ASN A 323 12.10 -12.96 -4.67
CA ASN A 323 10.97 -13.86 -4.58
C ASN A 323 10.44 -13.95 -3.13
N ASN A 324 10.20 -12.81 -2.48
CA ASN A 324 9.71 -12.75 -1.11
C ASN A 324 8.23 -12.34 -1.09
N PRO A 325 7.37 -13.01 -0.31
CA PRO A 325 5.97 -12.64 -0.24
C PRO A 325 5.76 -11.35 0.58
N VAL A 326 4.96 -10.44 0.04
CA VAL A 326 4.51 -9.22 0.73
C VAL A 326 3.77 -9.48 2.03
N PHE A 327 2.86 -10.47 2.04
CA PHE A 327 2.13 -10.87 3.25
C PHE A 327 2.79 -12.08 3.88
N GLN A 328 3.12 -11.98 5.16
CA GLN A 328 3.57 -13.12 5.94
C GLN A 328 2.34 -13.78 6.57
N ARG A 329 1.76 -14.77 5.87
CA ARG A 329 0.72 -15.63 6.45
C ARG A 329 1.30 -16.43 7.63
N ASN A 330 0.49 -16.69 8.66
CA ASN A 330 0.94 -17.37 9.88
C ASN A 330 1.58 -18.74 9.57
N LYS A 331 2.57 -19.12 10.40
CA LYS A 331 3.34 -20.37 10.27
C LYS A 331 2.43 -21.57 10.02
N GLY A 332 2.61 -22.24 8.89
CA GLY A 332 2.05 -23.56 8.61
C GLY A 332 0.77 -23.63 7.77
N ARG A 333 0.20 -22.50 7.31
CA ARG A 333 -0.97 -22.52 6.41
C ARG A 333 -0.74 -21.60 5.21
N ASN A 334 -0.77 -22.20 4.00
CA ASN A 334 -0.70 -21.55 2.68
C ASN A 334 0.26 -20.37 2.59
N VAL A 335 1.53 -20.57 2.97
CA VAL A 335 2.60 -19.69 2.54
C VAL A 335 2.91 -20.11 1.12
N LEU A 336 2.16 -19.53 0.19
CA LEU A 336 2.29 -19.78 -1.23
C LEU A 336 3.74 -19.49 -1.64
N PRO A 337 4.31 -20.26 -2.58
CA PRO A 337 5.55 -19.89 -3.19
C PRO A 337 5.40 -18.46 -3.70
N ALA A 338 6.31 -17.59 -3.29
CA ALA A 338 6.38 -16.25 -3.86
C ALA A 338 6.41 -16.37 -5.38
N CYS A 339 5.55 -15.62 -6.03
CA CYS A 339 5.14 -15.84 -7.40
C CYS A 339 6.21 -15.35 -8.38
N ARG A 340 7.45 -15.86 -8.40
CA ARG A 340 8.43 -15.45 -9.43
C ARG A 340 7.86 -15.61 -10.85
N ASP A 341 6.97 -16.59 -11.01
CA ASP A 341 6.23 -16.84 -12.25
C ASP A 341 5.22 -15.73 -12.61
N PHE A 342 4.83 -14.86 -11.67
CA PHE A 342 3.93 -13.72 -11.87
C PHE A 342 4.42 -12.76 -12.97
N ALA A 343 5.73 -12.56 -13.03
CA ALA A 343 6.36 -11.80 -14.11
C ALA A 343 6.73 -12.70 -15.29
N ALA A 344 7.08 -13.97 -15.04
CA ALA A 344 7.71 -14.85 -16.01
C ALA A 344 6.77 -15.37 -17.12
N PHE A 345 5.44 -15.39 -16.94
CA PHE A 345 4.55 -15.93 -18.00
C PHE A 345 4.61 -15.17 -19.34
N ASP A 346 5.07 -13.92 -19.36
CA ASP A 346 5.34 -13.17 -20.60
C ASP A 346 6.84 -13.03 -20.93
N ILE A 347 7.72 -13.47 -20.03
CA ILE A 347 9.17 -13.33 -20.17
C ILE A 347 9.70 -14.70 -20.55
N LYS A 348 10.20 -14.84 -21.79
CA LYS A 348 10.75 -16.12 -22.25
C LYS A 348 11.75 -16.67 -21.21
N PRO A 349 11.74 -17.97 -20.89
CA PRO A 349 12.67 -18.55 -19.91
C PRO A 349 14.14 -18.17 -20.18
N SER A 350 14.53 -18.06 -21.46
CA SER A 350 15.86 -17.64 -21.89
C SER A 350 16.27 -16.22 -21.49
N THR A 351 15.31 -15.32 -21.24
CA THR A 351 15.58 -13.95 -20.74
C THR A 351 15.80 -13.89 -19.23
N LEU A 352 15.38 -14.89 -18.45
CA LEU A 352 15.65 -14.94 -17.01
C LEU A 352 17.08 -15.42 -16.70
N ASP A 353 17.62 -16.36 -17.49
CA ASP A 353 18.99 -16.85 -17.29
C ASP A 353 20.06 -15.84 -17.71
N THR A 354 19.78 -14.99 -18.71
CA THR A 354 20.73 -14.01 -19.26
C THR A 354 20.71 -12.64 -18.55
N GLN A 355 19.76 -12.38 -17.65
CA GLN A 355 19.64 -11.14 -16.87
C GLN A 355 20.40 -11.14 -15.53
N THR A 356 21.18 -12.19 -15.23
CA THR A 356 21.79 -12.41 -13.91
C THR A 356 23.13 -11.69 -13.68
N GLN A 357 23.83 -11.25 -14.73
CA GLN A 357 25.03 -10.41 -14.56
C GLN A 357 24.68 -8.93 -14.67
N LEU A 358 24.55 -8.29 -13.51
CA LEU A 358 24.49 -6.84 -13.41
C LEU A 358 25.86 -6.24 -13.78
N PRO A 359 25.90 -5.09 -14.49
CA PRO A 359 27.14 -4.34 -14.66
C PRO A 359 27.80 -4.02 -13.31
N GLU A 360 29.12 -3.82 -13.29
CA GLU A 360 29.96 -3.73 -12.07
C GLU A 360 29.51 -2.67 -11.05
N ASN A 361 28.84 -1.60 -11.51
CA ASN A 361 28.31 -0.51 -10.67
C ASN A 361 26.79 -0.54 -10.48
N THR A 362 26.14 -1.68 -10.73
CA THR A 362 24.68 -1.81 -10.71
C THR A 362 24.20 -2.74 -9.60
N TYR A 363 23.25 -2.25 -8.81
CA TYR A 363 22.68 -2.91 -7.64
C TYR A 363 21.17 -3.04 -7.80
N VAL A 364 20.60 -4.10 -7.22
CA VAL A 364 19.14 -4.26 -7.13
C VAL A 364 18.62 -3.51 -5.92
N LEU A 365 17.59 -2.70 -6.11
CA LEU A 365 16.91 -1.99 -5.04
C LEU A 365 15.90 -2.92 -4.34
N LYS A 366 16.13 -3.24 -3.05
CA LYS A 366 15.28 -4.13 -2.23
C LYS A 366 14.73 -3.38 -1.01
N GLU A 367 13.67 -3.90 -0.38
CA GLU A 367 13.07 -3.28 0.83
C GLU A 367 14.08 -3.13 1.99
N GLU A 368 15.10 -4.00 2.07
CA GLU A 368 16.15 -3.94 3.09
C GLU A 368 17.32 -3.00 2.72
N THR A 369 17.34 -2.50 1.48
CA THR A 369 18.36 -1.58 0.99
C THR A 369 18.16 -0.21 1.64
N SER A 370 19.21 0.26 2.31
CA SER A 370 19.29 1.64 2.77
C SER A 370 20.59 2.26 2.27
N MET A 371 20.50 3.50 1.83
CA MET A 371 21.63 4.23 1.27
C MET A 371 21.79 5.55 2.01
N VAL A 372 23.03 5.94 2.21
CA VAL A 372 23.37 7.22 2.81
C VAL A 372 24.37 7.92 1.90
N LEU A 373 23.96 9.06 1.35
CA LEU A 373 24.88 9.96 0.66
C LEU A 373 25.40 10.99 1.65
N TYR A 374 26.72 11.04 1.78
CA TYR A 374 27.44 12.02 2.55
C TYR A 374 28.89 12.11 2.05
N ASP A 375 29.47 13.30 2.09
CA ASP A 375 30.87 13.57 1.70
C ASP A 375 31.28 12.95 0.34
N GLU A 376 30.40 13.07 -0.67
CA GLU A 376 30.57 12.55 -2.04
C GLU A 376 30.64 11.02 -2.13
N GLN A 377 30.30 10.34 -1.04
CA GLN A 377 30.22 8.89 -0.98
C GLN A 377 28.77 8.44 -0.87
N CYS A 378 28.45 7.38 -1.60
CA CYS A 378 27.23 6.63 -1.40
C CYS A 378 27.58 5.37 -0.59
N LYS A 379 27.22 5.36 0.70
CA LYS A 379 27.36 4.16 1.54
C LYS A 379 26.06 3.38 1.52
N ILE A 380 26.17 2.12 1.13
CA ILE A 380 25.06 1.16 1.13
C ILE A 380 25.14 0.37 2.43
N SER A 381 24.03 0.31 3.15
CA SER A 381 23.83 -0.64 4.24
C SER A 381 22.68 -1.56 3.89
N GLU A 382 23.00 -2.83 3.71
CA GLU A 382 22.00 -3.89 3.73
C GLU A 382 21.80 -4.32 5.18
N SER A 383 20.56 -4.24 5.67
CA SER A 383 20.26 -4.88 6.94
C SER A 383 20.41 -6.39 6.74
N PRO A 384 20.98 -7.15 7.71
CA PRO A 384 20.99 -8.60 7.61
C PRO A 384 19.56 -9.04 7.38
N SER A 385 19.33 -9.77 6.27
CA SER A 385 17.99 -10.25 5.94
C SER A 385 17.44 -10.89 7.21
N TYR A 386 16.21 -10.55 7.57
CA TYR A 386 15.50 -11.37 8.54
C TYR A 386 15.63 -12.79 7.99
N SER A 387 16.37 -13.66 8.69
CA SER A 387 16.49 -15.07 8.34
C SER A 387 15.08 -15.48 7.97
N PRO A 388 14.80 -15.88 6.70
CA PRO A 388 13.46 -16.24 6.30
C PRO A 388 13.07 -17.29 7.33
N VAL A 389 12.12 -16.91 8.21
CA VAL A 389 11.66 -17.74 9.32
C VAL A 389 11.51 -19.11 8.71
N LYS A 390 12.35 -20.11 9.03
CA LYS A 390 12.46 -21.39 8.28
C LYS A 390 11.07 -21.77 7.78
N LEU A 391 10.76 -21.32 6.57
CA LEU A 391 9.42 -21.40 6.03
C LEU A 391 9.51 -22.77 5.46
N ALA A 392 9.10 -23.74 6.29
CA ALA A 392 9.17 -25.15 5.96
C ALA A 392 8.74 -25.27 4.51
N LYS A 393 9.59 -25.87 3.68
CA LYS A 393 9.46 -26.08 2.23
C LYS A 393 8.19 -26.87 1.82
N LYS A 394 7.17 -26.96 2.68
CA LYS A 394 5.81 -27.32 2.27
C LYS A 394 5.18 -26.12 1.58
N PHE A 395 5.67 -25.83 0.37
CA PHE A 395 4.87 -25.12 -0.62
C PHE A 395 3.68 -26.03 -0.91
N SER A 396 2.48 -25.61 -0.50
CA SER A 396 1.26 -26.24 -0.98
C SER A 396 1.11 -25.89 -2.46
N SER A 397 0.63 -26.84 -3.26
CA SER A 397 0.09 -26.55 -4.59
C SER A 397 -0.95 -25.42 -4.49
N PHE A 398 -1.12 -24.63 -5.55
CA PHE A 398 -2.22 -23.67 -5.65
C PHE A 398 -3.55 -24.36 -5.30
N ASN A 399 -4.47 -23.63 -4.68
CA ASN A 399 -5.79 -24.19 -4.45
C ASN A 399 -6.41 -24.52 -5.82
N PRO A 400 -7.05 -25.70 -5.96
CA PRO A 400 -7.76 -26.00 -7.18
C PRO A 400 -8.81 -24.92 -7.43
N LEU A 401 -9.09 -24.67 -8.71
CA LEU A 401 -10.19 -23.79 -9.07
C LEU A 401 -11.47 -24.37 -8.46
N PRO A 402 -12.31 -23.56 -7.80
CA PRO A 402 -13.45 -24.03 -7.01
C PRO A 402 -14.64 -24.49 -7.86
N PHE A 403 -14.43 -24.79 -9.14
CA PHE A 403 -15.49 -25.02 -10.12
C PHE A 403 -16.06 -26.43 -10.12
N GLU A 404 -15.35 -27.39 -9.55
CA GLU A 404 -15.78 -28.79 -9.49
C GLU A 404 -16.53 -29.11 -8.20
N ASN A 405 -16.55 -28.18 -7.25
CA ASN A 405 -17.19 -28.38 -5.94
C ASN A 405 -18.71 -28.22 -6.06
N GLU A 406 -19.45 -29.12 -5.42
CA GLU A 406 -20.88 -28.90 -5.17
C GLU A 406 -21.08 -27.88 -4.04
N GLY A 407 -22.03 -26.97 -4.23
CA GLY A 407 -22.40 -25.98 -3.22
C GLY A 407 -21.50 -24.74 -3.21
N TYR A 408 -21.64 -23.93 -2.15
CA TYR A 408 -20.83 -22.72 -2.00
C TYR A 408 -19.37 -23.04 -1.70
N THR A 409 -18.45 -22.46 -2.46
CA THR A 409 -17.05 -22.28 -2.06
C THR A 409 -16.79 -20.80 -1.77
N LEU A 410 -16.35 -20.47 -0.56
CA LEU A 410 -15.97 -19.12 -0.15
C LEU A 410 -14.45 -19.05 0.02
N ASP A 411 -13.80 -18.22 -0.79
CA ASP A 411 -12.42 -17.82 -0.61
C ASP A 411 -12.35 -16.49 0.14
N VAL A 412 -11.71 -16.52 1.30
CA VAL A 412 -11.43 -15.34 2.13
C VAL A 412 -10.12 -14.73 1.66
N LEU A 413 -10.21 -13.63 0.91
CA LEU A 413 -9.04 -12.97 0.33
C LEU A 413 -8.42 -11.97 1.30
N GLY A 414 -9.23 -11.26 2.08
CA GLY A 414 -8.76 -10.34 3.10
C GLY A 414 -9.75 -10.13 4.24
N THR A 415 -9.21 -9.81 5.41
CA THR A 415 -9.94 -9.86 6.69
C THR A 415 -9.67 -8.65 7.60
N SER A 416 -8.94 -7.64 7.15
CA SER A 416 -8.56 -6.48 7.95
C SER A 416 -9.55 -5.33 7.78
N ALA A 417 -10.00 -4.77 8.89
CA ALA A 417 -10.77 -3.53 8.93
C ALA A 417 -9.87 -2.29 8.75
N THR A 418 -10.41 -1.25 8.12
CA THR A 418 -9.88 0.12 7.93
C THR A 418 -8.61 0.23 7.07
N CYS A 419 -7.65 -0.66 7.27
CA CYS A 419 -6.30 -0.51 6.76
C CYS A 419 -5.61 -1.89 6.74
N PRO A 420 -4.74 -2.20 5.77
CA PRO A 420 -4.06 -3.49 5.70
C PRO A 420 -2.99 -3.62 6.78
N THR A 421 -2.75 -4.86 7.24
CA THR A 421 -1.66 -5.23 8.14
C THR A 421 -0.74 -6.24 7.47
N TRP A 422 0.46 -6.43 8.01
CA TRP A 422 1.42 -7.43 7.52
C TRP A 422 0.88 -8.88 7.54
N ARG A 423 -0.23 -9.14 8.24
CA ARG A 423 -0.91 -10.44 8.32
C ARG A 423 -2.26 -10.52 7.61
N ARG A 424 -2.95 -9.39 7.43
CA ARG A 424 -4.31 -9.31 6.88
C ARG A 424 -4.42 -8.19 5.86
N SER A 425 -4.81 -8.53 4.65
CA SER A 425 -5.30 -7.65 3.59
C SER A 425 -6.68 -7.12 3.94
N LEU A 426 -7.11 -6.10 3.20
CA LEU A 426 -8.43 -5.50 3.36
C LEU A 426 -9.56 -6.42 2.87
N SER A 427 -10.76 -6.16 3.37
CA SER A 427 -11.97 -6.94 3.16
C SER A 427 -12.26 -7.22 1.68
N SER A 428 -12.16 -8.49 1.32
CA SER A 428 -12.52 -8.99 0.01
C SER A 428 -12.73 -10.50 0.08
N TYR A 429 -13.78 -10.97 -0.58
CA TYR A 429 -14.14 -12.38 -0.59
C TYR A 429 -14.63 -12.80 -1.98
N SER A 430 -14.42 -14.06 -2.32
CA SER A 430 -14.92 -14.65 -3.56
C SER A 430 -15.83 -15.82 -3.23
N VAL A 431 -17.03 -15.84 -3.80
CA VAL A 431 -17.99 -16.93 -3.69
C VAL A 431 -18.09 -17.60 -5.05
N ALA A 432 -17.72 -18.86 -5.13
CA ALA A 432 -17.95 -19.70 -6.29
C ALA A 432 -19.10 -20.68 -6.01
N ILE A 433 -20.03 -20.78 -6.96
CA ILE A 433 -21.17 -21.71 -6.92
C ILE A 433 -21.64 -21.98 -8.35
N ASP A 434 -21.82 -23.24 -8.72
CA ASP A 434 -22.31 -23.69 -10.04
C ASP A 434 -21.60 -23.00 -11.22
N GLY A 435 -20.27 -22.93 -11.15
CA GLY A 435 -19.44 -22.28 -12.18
C GLY A 435 -19.60 -20.75 -12.27
N THR A 436 -20.32 -20.12 -11.36
CA THR A 436 -20.43 -18.66 -11.25
C THR A 436 -19.57 -18.16 -10.11
N VAL A 437 -18.84 -17.07 -10.34
CA VAL A 437 -18.08 -16.37 -9.29
C VAL A 437 -18.72 -15.02 -9.00
N ILE A 438 -18.88 -14.72 -7.71
CA ILE A 438 -19.36 -13.46 -7.17
C ILE A 438 -18.30 -12.92 -6.22
N MET A 439 -17.87 -11.68 -6.39
CA MET A 439 -17.02 -11.01 -5.40
C MET A 439 -17.86 -10.23 -4.40
N LEU A 440 -17.47 -10.30 -3.13
CA LEU A 440 -18.05 -9.54 -2.03
C LEU A 440 -16.96 -8.60 -1.49
N ASP A 441 -17.15 -7.30 -1.72
CA ASP A 441 -16.15 -6.25 -1.50
C ASP A 441 -14.81 -6.47 -2.23
N CYS A 442 -14.17 -5.35 -2.55
CA CYS A 442 -12.89 -5.28 -3.24
C CYS A 442 -11.99 -4.29 -2.52
N GLY A 443 -11.59 -4.59 -1.28
CA GLY A 443 -10.54 -3.84 -0.59
C GLY A 443 -9.25 -3.77 -1.40
N GLU A 444 -8.44 -2.74 -1.16
CA GLU A 444 -7.12 -2.61 -1.80
C GLU A 444 -6.29 -3.89 -1.56
N GLY A 445 -5.73 -4.45 -2.64
CA GLY A 445 -5.05 -5.74 -2.64
C GLY A 445 -5.89 -6.93 -3.09
N ALA A 446 -7.20 -6.77 -3.36
CA ALA A 446 -8.11 -7.88 -3.69
C ALA A 446 -7.60 -8.77 -4.84
N ILE A 447 -7.19 -8.17 -5.96
CA ILE A 447 -6.68 -8.93 -7.10
C ILE A 447 -5.34 -9.61 -6.77
N SER A 448 -4.50 -8.97 -5.96
CA SER A 448 -3.24 -9.55 -5.47
C SER A 448 -3.50 -10.80 -4.61
N GLN A 449 -4.57 -10.80 -3.81
CA GLN A 449 -4.97 -11.97 -3.02
C GLN A 449 -5.57 -13.08 -3.89
N PHE A 450 -6.26 -12.75 -4.98
CA PHE A 450 -6.67 -13.73 -5.99
C PHE A 450 -5.48 -14.46 -6.60
N PHE A 451 -4.45 -13.70 -7.01
CA PHE A 451 -3.22 -14.26 -7.55
C PHE A 451 -2.47 -15.12 -6.54
N ARG A 452 -2.49 -14.74 -5.26
CA ARG A 452 -2.00 -15.60 -4.20
C ARG A 452 -2.81 -16.90 -4.15
N GLN A 453 -4.13 -16.81 -4.15
CA GLN A 453 -5.00 -17.98 -3.97
C GLN A 453 -4.83 -19.05 -5.07
N TYR A 454 -4.72 -18.64 -6.33
CA TYR A 454 -4.74 -19.56 -7.49
C TYR A 454 -3.51 -19.48 -8.40
N GLY A 455 -2.50 -18.68 -8.07
CA GLY A 455 -1.34 -18.43 -8.93
C GLY A 455 -1.64 -17.43 -10.04
N THR A 456 -0.89 -17.51 -11.14
CA THR A 456 -1.02 -16.59 -12.29
C THR A 456 -2.19 -16.91 -13.20
N ASN A 457 -2.68 -18.14 -13.16
CA ASN A 457 -3.79 -18.58 -13.99
C ASN A 457 -5.14 -18.20 -13.35
N THR A 458 -5.36 -16.91 -13.06
CA THR A 458 -6.64 -16.41 -12.54
C THR A 458 -7.63 -16.06 -13.65
N GLU A 459 -7.22 -16.09 -14.92
CA GLU A 459 -8.14 -15.86 -16.04
C GLU A 459 -9.41 -16.72 -15.99
N PRO A 460 -9.35 -18.04 -15.65
CA PRO A 460 -10.54 -18.84 -15.47
C PRO A 460 -11.49 -18.26 -14.42
N MET A 461 -10.98 -17.82 -13.26
CA MET A 461 -11.79 -17.14 -12.23
C MET A 461 -12.42 -15.87 -12.76
N LEU A 462 -11.63 -15.01 -13.42
CA LEU A 462 -12.08 -13.73 -13.96
C LEU A 462 -13.10 -13.90 -15.10
N ARG A 463 -13.00 -14.94 -15.92
CA ARG A 463 -14.01 -15.27 -16.95
C ARG A 463 -15.33 -15.76 -16.35
N LYS A 464 -15.27 -16.38 -15.16
CA LYS A 464 -16.46 -16.83 -14.42
C LYS A 464 -17.01 -15.79 -13.44
N LEU A 465 -16.32 -14.67 -13.23
CA LEU A 465 -16.80 -13.54 -12.43
C LEU A 465 -17.98 -12.85 -13.14
N LYS A 466 -19.18 -12.98 -12.56
CA LYS A 466 -20.44 -12.44 -13.11
C LYS A 466 -21.00 -11.25 -12.33
N ALA A 467 -20.67 -11.16 -11.04
CA ALA A 467 -21.15 -10.09 -10.18
C ALA A 467 -20.09 -9.65 -9.15
N ILE A 468 -20.09 -8.37 -8.83
CA ILE A 468 -19.37 -7.80 -7.70
C ILE A 468 -20.38 -7.05 -6.83
N PHE A 469 -20.41 -7.37 -5.54
CA PHE A 469 -21.22 -6.66 -4.56
C PHE A 469 -20.31 -5.79 -3.69
N ILE A 470 -20.55 -4.47 -3.68
CA ILE A 470 -19.89 -3.53 -2.76
C ILE A 470 -20.89 -3.14 -1.69
N THR A 471 -20.53 -3.35 -0.42
CA THR A 471 -21.44 -3.13 0.72
C THR A 471 -21.70 -1.65 0.99
N HIS A 472 -20.64 -0.83 0.98
CA HIS A 472 -20.71 0.61 1.27
C HIS A 472 -19.43 1.33 0.80
N LEU A 473 -19.37 2.66 1.01
CA LEU A 473 -18.27 3.52 0.54
C LEU A 473 -17.25 3.89 1.62
N HIS A 474 -16.78 2.92 2.40
CA HIS A 474 -15.49 3.05 3.09
C HIS A 474 -14.36 2.42 2.26
N SER A 475 -13.18 3.03 2.26
CA SER A 475 -12.07 2.67 1.35
C SER A 475 -11.67 1.20 1.40
N ASP A 476 -11.73 0.62 2.58
CA ASP A 476 -11.35 -0.75 2.87
C ASP A 476 -12.21 -1.80 2.15
N HIS A 477 -13.33 -1.39 1.54
CA HIS A 477 -14.26 -2.27 0.84
C HIS A 477 -14.24 -2.14 -0.68
N TYR A 478 -13.61 -1.10 -1.26
CA TYR A 478 -13.71 -0.89 -2.70
C TYR A 478 -12.49 -0.29 -3.39
N LEU A 479 -11.42 0.09 -2.67
CA LEU A 479 -10.24 0.68 -3.32
C LEU A 479 -9.57 -0.25 -4.33
N GLY A 480 -9.73 -1.58 -4.22
CA GLY A 480 -9.24 -2.56 -5.18
C GLY A 480 -10.16 -2.83 -6.38
N LEU A 481 -11.38 -2.26 -6.40
CA LEU A 481 -12.40 -2.55 -7.40
C LEU A 481 -11.91 -2.31 -8.84
N LEU A 482 -11.29 -1.15 -9.11
CA LEU A 482 -10.86 -0.81 -10.45
C LEU A 482 -9.78 -1.75 -10.99
N ASN A 483 -8.89 -2.25 -10.12
CA ASN A 483 -7.86 -3.19 -10.52
C ASN A 483 -8.43 -4.59 -10.79
N VAL A 484 -9.42 -5.02 -10.00
CA VAL A 484 -10.20 -6.23 -10.30
C VAL A 484 -10.91 -6.10 -11.65
N LEU A 485 -11.57 -4.96 -11.91
CA LEU A 485 -12.28 -4.71 -13.16
C LEU A 485 -11.34 -4.67 -14.37
N GLN A 486 -10.15 -4.08 -14.23
CA GLN A 486 -9.15 -4.09 -15.29
C GLN A 486 -8.62 -5.50 -15.58
N ALA A 487 -8.33 -6.29 -14.55
CA ALA A 487 -7.95 -7.69 -14.71
C ALA A 487 -9.07 -8.50 -15.38
N TRP A 488 -10.31 -8.30 -14.95
CA TRP A 488 -11.49 -8.89 -15.57
C TRP A 488 -11.62 -8.50 -17.04
N ASN A 489 -11.46 -7.22 -17.36
CA ASN A 489 -11.55 -6.72 -18.73
C ASN A 489 -10.47 -7.33 -19.63
N LYS A 490 -9.24 -7.45 -19.12
CA LYS A 490 -8.12 -8.12 -19.81
C LYS A 490 -8.43 -9.59 -20.08
N ALA A 491 -8.95 -10.33 -19.10
CA ALA A 491 -9.32 -11.74 -19.27
C ALA A 491 -10.51 -11.93 -20.23
N ASN A 492 -11.29 -10.88 -20.49
CA ASN A 492 -12.52 -10.91 -21.28
C ASN A 492 -12.47 -9.97 -22.50
N THR A 493 -11.29 -9.67 -23.04
CA THR A 493 -11.12 -8.80 -24.22
C THR A 493 -11.80 -9.35 -25.47
N ASN A 494 -11.79 -10.67 -25.65
CA ASN A 494 -12.32 -11.35 -26.83
C ASN A 494 -13.81 -11.70 -26.73
N ASN A 495 -14.55 -11.09 -25.81
CA ASN A 495 -15.98 -11.32 -25.66
C ASN A 495 -16.76 -10.03 -25.32
N SER A 496 -18.07 -10.07 -25.55
CA SER A 496 -19.00 -8.97 -25.25
C SER A 496 -19.62 -9.07 -23.85
N MET A 497 -19.02 -9.85 -22.94
CA MET A 497 -19.58 -10.00 -21.60
C MET A 497 -19.61 -8.65 -20.89
N HIS A 498 -20.69 -8.45 -20.13
CA HIS A 498 -20.82 -7.37 -19.16
C HIS A 498 -20.66 -7.96 -17.76
N ILE A 499 -20.21 -7.13 -16.83
CA ILE A 499 -20.12 -7.47 -15.41
C ILE A 499 -21.21 -6.73 -14.63
N ASN A 500 -21.91 -7.45 -13.75
CA ASN A 500 -22.86 -6.82 -12.85
C ASN A 500 -22.11 -6.25 -11.64
N ILE A 501 -22.38 -4.99 -11.30
CA ILE A 501 -21.92 -4.39 -10.04
C ILE A 501 -23.15 -3.96 -9.25
N ILE A 502 -23.30 -4.53 -8.05
CA ILE A 502 -24.33 -4.16 -7.10
C ILE A 502 -23.67 -3.33 -6.02
N GLY A 503 -24.19 -2.13 -5.74
CA GLY A 503 -23.63 -1.30 -4.68
C GLY A 503 -24.35 0.02 -4.45
N PRO A 504 -23.77 0.88 -3.58
CA PRO A 504 -24.31 2.20 -3.25
C PRO A 504 -24.44 3.07 -4.50
N LYS A 505 -25.46 3.92 -4.56
CA LYS A 505 -25.71 4.81 -5.72
C LYS A 505 -24.49 5.71 -6.00
N PHE A 506 -23.85 6.18 -4.94
CA PHE A 506 -22.70 7.07 -5.05
C PHE A 506 -21.45 6.37 -5.63
N LEU A 507 -21.34 5.04 -5.56
CA LEU A 507 -20.26 4.29 -6.20
C LEU A 507 -20.32 4.49 -7.72
N TRP A 508 -21.51 4.35 -8.32
CA TRP A 508 -21.68 4.55 -9.76
C TRP A 508 -21.41 5.99 -10.18
N GLN A 509 -21.87 6.96 -9.39
CA GLN A 509 -21.59 8.37 -9.65
C GLN A 509 -20.08 8.67 -9.65
N TRP A 510 -19.33 8.05 -8.75
CA TRP A 510 -17.88 8.17 -8.74
C TRP A 510 -17.23 7.48 -9.94
N LEU A 511 -17.58 6.22 -10.24
CA LEU A 511 -17.07 5.49 -11.41
C LEU A 511 -17.31 6.28 -12.70
N GLN A 512 -18.50 6.86 -12.86
CA GLN A 512 -18.84 7.71 -14.01
C GLN A 512 -17.92 8.94 -14.17
N ARG A 513 -17.36 9.49 -13.08
CA ARG A 513 -16.38 10.60 -13.16
C ARG A 513 -15.03 10.15 -13.72
N LEU A 514 -14.72 8.85 -13.62
CA LEU A 514 -13.45 8.25 -14.05
C LEU A 514 -13.43 7.80 -15.52
N LYS A 515 -14.41 8.18 -16.34
CA LYS A 515 -14.50 7.88 -17.79
C LYS A 515 -13.33 8.40 -18.65
N SER A 516 -12.29 8.99 -18.07
CA SER A 516 -11.08 9.40 -18.79
C SER A 516 -9.87 8.95 -17.97
N PRO A 517 -8.88 8.24 -18.57
CA PRO A 517 -8.66 8.05 -20.02
C PRO A 517 -9.56 7.00 -20.72
N ALA A 518 -9.47 6.90 -22.05
CA ALA A 518 -10.37 6.12 -22.91
C ALA A 518 -10.43 4.62 -22.56
N ASN A 519 -9.33 4.03 -22.06
CA ASN A 519 -9.31 2.65 -21.57
C ASN A 519 -10.24 2.44 -20.36
N LEU A 520 -10.29 3.39 -19.42
CA LEU A 520 -11.27 3.36 -18.33
C LEU A 520 -12.69 3.55 -18.85
N GLN A 521 -12.89 4.42 -19.84
CA GLN A 521 -14.21 4.58 -20.47
C GLN A 521 -14.72 3.25 -21.06
N ALA A 522 -13.87 2.58 -21.85
CA ALA A 522 -14.21 1.31 -22.47
C ALA A 522 -14.55 0.24 -21.42
N LEU A 523 -13.80 0.20 -20.31
CA LEU A 523 -14.11 -0.67 -19.18
C LEU A 523 -15.47 -0.34 -18.54
N LEU A 524 -15.71 0.94 -18.23
CA LEU A 524 -16.95 1.38 -17.57
C LEU A 524 -18.20 1.12 -18.42
N ASN A 525 -18.06 1.12 -19.76
CA ASN A 525 -19.16 0.79 -20.66
C ASN A 525 -19.58 -0.68 -20.60
N ARG A 526 -18.74 -1.57 -20.05
CA ARG A 526 -19.05 -3.01 -19.86
C ARG A 526 -19.67 -3.32 -18.50
N ILE A 527 -19.97 -2.30 -17.70
CA ILE A 527 -20.57 -2.45 -16.37
C ILE A 527 -22.09 -2.29 -16.48
N ILE A 528 -22.83 -3.29 -15.99
CA ILE A 528 -24.24 -3.16 -15.64
C ILE A 528 -24.26 -2.82 -14.15
N PHE A 529 -24.59 -1.57 -13.81
CA PHE A 529 -24.64 -1.14 -12.42
C PHE A 529 -26.06 -1.23 -11.89
N ILE A 530 -26.25 -1.94 -10.78
CA ILE A 530 -27.51 -2.08 -10.05
C ILE A 530 -27.37 -1.38 -8.69
N ILE A 531 -28.29 -0.47 -8.37
CA ILE A 531 -28.27 0.19 -7.06
C ILE A 531 -28.71 -0.85 -6.02
N ALA A 532 -27.91 -1.09 -4.98
CA ALA A 532 -28.17 -2.12 -3.97
C ALA A 532 -29.58 -2.00 -3.35
N LYS A 533 -30.07 -0.77 -3.14
CA LYS A 533 -31.44 -0.48 -2.69
C LYS A 533 -32.53 -1.16 -3.52
N GLU A 534 -32.36 -1.24 -4.84
CA GLU A 534 -33.34 -1.86 -5.75
C GLU A 534 -33.43 -3.38 -5.53
N THR A 535 -32.30 -3.99 -5.16
CA THR A 535 -32.23 -5.43 -4.87
C THR A 535 -32.78 -5.82 -3.50
N VAL A 536 -33.22 -4.86 -2.69
CA VAL A 536 -33.93 -5.12 -1.42
C VAL A 536 -35.33 -5.66 -1.70
N THR A 537 -36.00 -5.13 -2.71
CA THR A 537 -37.35 -5.54 -3.11
C THR A 537 -37.34 -6.53 -4.27
N THR A 538 -36.38 -6.39 -5.19
CA THR A 538 -36.32 -7.18 -6.42
C THR A 538 -34.94 -7.83 -6.55
N PRO A 539 -34.75 -9.07 -6.08
CA PRO A 539 -33.47 -9.76 -6.18
C PRO A 539 -32.95 -9.81 -7.63
N LEU A 540 -31.65 -9.56 -7.81
CA LEU A 540 -30.99 -9.74 -9.09
C LEU A 540 -30.83 -11.24 -9.35
N GLN A 541 -31.50 -11.75 -10.38
CA GLN A 541 -31.31 -13.11 -10.85
C GLN A 541 -30.05 -13.19 -11.72
N LEU A 542 -29.10 -14.04 -11.34
CA LEU A 542 -27.90 -14.33 -12.13
C LEU A 542 -28.08 -15.58 -13.00
N THR A 543 -28.78 -16.58 -12.47
CA THR A 543 -29.23 -17.78 -13.19
C THR A 543 -30.66 -18.12 -12.74
N SER A 544 -31.24 -19.22 -13.24
CA SER A 544 -32.54 -19.74 -12.75
C SER A 544 -32.54 -20.04 -11.26
N ASP A 545 -31.37 -20.43 -10.72
CA ASP A 545 -31.23 -20.97 -9.38
C ASP A 545 -30.46 -20.06 -8.43
N LEU A 546 -29.79 -19.02 -8.94
CA LEU A 546 -28.90 -18.14 -8.19
C LEU A 546 -29.35 -16.68 -8.27
N SER A 547 -29.60 -16.09 -7.10
CA SER A 547 -29.96 -14.67 -6.97
C SER A 547 -29.13 -13.93 -5.91
N ILE A 548 -29.03 -12.61 -6.07
CA ILE A 548 -28.45 -11.68 -5.10
C ILE A 548 -29.52 -10.68 -4.67
N SER A 549 -29.67 -10.49 -3.36
CA SER A 549 -30.49 -9.41 -2.78
C SER A 549 -29.73 -8.67 -1.70
N SER A 550 -30.18 -7.45 -1.39
CA SER A 550 -29.56 -6.59 -0.38
C SER A 550 -30.45 -6.43 0.85
N VAL A 551 -29.83 -6.16 2.00
CA VAL A 551 -30.51 -5.71 3.21
C VAL A 551 -29.84 -4.43 3.69
N PRO A 552 -30.56 -3.33 3.98
CA PRO A 552 -29.94 -2.14 4.53
C PRO A 552 -29.22 -2.43 5.87
N SER A 553 -27.95 -2.04 5.96
CA SER A 553 -27.12 -2.21 7.16
C SER A 553 -27.35 -1.08 8.18
N ILE A 554 -26.94 -1.33 9.42
CA ILE A 554 -26.90 -0.30 10.47
C ILE A 554 -25.45 0.18 10.59
N HIS A 555 -25.08 1.07 9.68
CA HIS A 555 -23.75 1.66 9.56
C HIS A 555 -23.88 3.07 8.94
N ILE A 556 -23.00 3.47 8.02
CA ILE A 556 -23.17 4.71 7.25
C ILE A 556 -24.41 4.66 6.35
N ASN A 557 -24.87 5.82 5.88
CA ASN A 557 -25.95 5.89 4.91
C ASN A 557 -25.55 5.17 3.60
N ASP A 558 -26.53 4.53 2.94
CA ASP A 558 -26.33 3.75 1.71
C ASP A 558 -25.38 2.54 1.90
N SER A 559 -25.43 1.89 3.08
CA SER A 559 -24.74 0.63 3.38
C SER A 559 -25.68 -0.58 3.35
N TYR A 560 -25.17 -1.72 2.88
CA TYR A 560 -25.97 -2.93 2.66
C TYR A 560 -25.21 -4.21 3.01
N SER A 561 -25.95 -5.19 3.54
CA SER A 561 -25.59 -6.60 3.59
C SER A 561 -26.04 -7.31 2.31
N CYS A 562 -25.36 -8.42 1.96
CA CYS A 562 -25.64 -9.21 0.77
C CYS A 562 -26.22 -10.58 1.15
N ILE A 563 -27.30 -11.00 0.48
CA ILE A 563 -27.85 -12.35 0.54
C ILE A 563 -27.71 -12.99 -0.84
N ILE A 564 -26.85 -14.01 -0.95
CA ILE A 564 -26.78 -14.88 -2.12
C ILE A 564 -27.68 -16.07 -1.85
N SER A 565 -28.72 -16.26 -2.65
CA SER A 565 -29.66 -17.38 -2.49
C SER A 565 -29.53 -18.36 -3.64
N HIS A 566 -29.38 -19.64 -3.30
CA HIS A 566 -29.41 -20.75 -4.23
C HIS A 566 -30.55 -21.73 -3.90
N THR A 567 -31.32 -22.13 -4.91
CA THR A 567 -32.48 -23.03 -4.74
C THR A 567 -32.08 -24.37 -4.09
N LYS A 568 -30.97 -24.99 -4.53
CA LYS A 568 -30.44 -26.27 -3.99
C LYS A 568 -29.63 -26.12 -2.71
N TYR A 569 -28.85 -25.04 -2.55
CA TYR A 569 -27.77 -24.97 -1.55
C TYR A 569 -28.06 -23.99 -0.41
N GLY A 570 -29.20 -23.30 -0.43
CA GLY A 570 -29.63 -22.38 0.60
C GLY A 570 -29.04 -20.99 0.43
N LYS A 571 -28.78 -20.28 1.54
CA LYS A 571 -28.32 -18.89 1.52
C LYS A 571 -26.89 -18.77 2.04
N LEU A 572 -26.07 -17.97 1.34
CA LEU A 572 -24.85 -17.38 1.89
C LEU A 572 -25.14 -15.92 2.21
N VAL A 573 -24.93 -15.54 3.47
CA VAL A 573 -25.20 -14.19 3.97
C VAL A 573 -23.89 -13.49 4.30
N TYR A 574 -23.69 -12.30 3.77
CA TYR A 574 -22.55 -11.44 4.10
C TYR A 574 -23.05 -10.14 4.72
N SER A 575 -22.59 -9.84 5.94
CA SER A 575 -23.09 -8.69 6.69
C SER A 575 -22.68 -7.34 6.11
N GLY A 576 -21.49 -7.26 5.49
CA GLY A 576 -20.77 -5.99 5.40
C GLY A 576 -20.52 -5.40 6.79
N ASP A 577 -20.20 -4.12 6.85
CA ASP A 577 -20.11 -3.41 8.13
C ASP A 577 -21.49 -3.08 8.65
N THR A 578 -21.77 -3.49 9.89
CA THR A 578 -23.08 -3.29 10.51
C THR A 578 -23.02 -3.53 12.02
N ARG A 579 -23.81 -2.76 12.77
CA ARG A 579 -24.32 -3.20 14.07
C ARG A 579 -25.22 -4.44 13.91
N PRO A 580 -25.45 -5.22 14.99
CA PRO A 580 -26.43 -6.30 14.98
C PRO A 580 -27.76 -5.85 14.38
N ASN A 581 -28.20 -6.56 13.34
CA ASN A 581 -29.28 -6.10 12.47
C ASN A 581 -30.38 -7.17 12.35
N GLU A 582 -31.53 -6.91 12.97
CA GLU A 582 -32.67 -7.83 12.91
C GLU A 582 -33.22 -8.05 11.50
N LYS A 583 -33.12 -7.05 10.61
CA LYS A 583 -33.54 -7.20 9.21
C LYS A 583 -32.67 -8.23 8.49
N LEU A 584 -31.36 -8.21 8.77
CA LEU A 584 -30.42 -9.19 8.26
C LEU A 584 -30.73 -10.59 8.79
N VAL A 585 -30.97 -10.72 10.10
CA VAL A 585 -31.41 -11.97 10.74
C VAL A 585 -32.63 -12.54 10.01
N LYS A 586 -33.69 -11.74 9.82
CA LYS A 586 -34.94 -12.15 9.17
C LYS A 586 -34.72 -12.58 7.72
N ALA A 587 -33.95 -11.82 6.94
CA ALA A 587 -33.66 -12.15 5.55
C ALA A 587 -32.78 -13.43 5.42
N GLY A 588 -31.89 -13.63 6.37
CA GLY A 588 -30.92 -14.72 6.40
C GLY A 588 -31.37 -15.99 7.13
N ILE A 589 -32.61 -16.08 7.64
CA ILE A 589 -33.06 -17.25 8.44
C ILE A 589 -32.68 -18.57 7.76
N GLY A 590 -32.00 -19.43 8.51
CA GLY A 590 -31.55 -20.75 8.06
C GLY A 590 -30.35 -20.72 7.11
N ALA A 591 -29.59 -19.62 7.07
CA ALA A 591 -28.41 -19.48 6.22
C ALA A 591 -27.49 -20.70 6.30
N SER A 592 -27.06 -21.18 5.14
CA SER A 592 -26.04 -22.24 5.03
C SER A 592 -24.70 -21.73 5.54
N LEU A 593 -24.39 -20.47 5.25
CA LEU A 593 -23.23 -19.77 5.77
C LEU A 593 -23.59 -18.33 6.11
N LEU A 594 -23.16 -17.87 7.28
CA LEU A 594 -23.09 -16.45 7.64
C LEU A 594 -21.62 -16.02 7.69
N LEU A 595 -21.23 -15.10 6.82
CA LEU A 595 -19.98 -14.34 6.87
C LEU A 595 -20.26 -13.00 7.56
N HIS A 596 -19.84 -12.85 8.82
CA HIS A 596 -20.18 -11.67 9.63
C HIS A 596 -18.94 -10.90 10.05
N GLU A 597 -19.03 -9.57 10.00
CA GLU A 597 -18.02 -8.69 10.58
C GLU A 597 -17.91 -8.90 12.10
N SER A 598 -16.71 -8.79 12.63
CA SER A 598 -16.39 -8.90 14.05
C SER A 598 -15.25 -7.93 14.35
N THR A 599 -15.47 -6.65 14.03
CA THR A 599 -14.42 -5.63 14.05
C THR A 599 -13.80 -5.46 15.43
N PHE A 600 -14.62 -5.54 16.48
CA PHE A 600 -14.18 -5.32 17.85
C PHE A 600 -14.28 -6.58 18.72
N GLU A 601 -13.39 -6.65 19.68
CA GLU A 601 -13.46 -7.59 20.79
C GLU A 601 -14.51 -7.13 21.83
N ASP A 602 -14.98 -8.04 22.67
CA ASP A 602 -16.15 -7.77 23.53
C ASP A 602 -15.89 -6.68 24.60
N ASP A 603 -14.63 -6.51 25.02
CA ASP A 603 -14.22 -5.42 25.91
C ASP A 603 -14.20 -4.03 25.24
N LEU A 604 -14.41 -3.97 23.91
CA LEU A 604 -14.50 -2.74 23.11
C LEU A 604 -15.92 -2.52 22.55
N LYS A 605 -16.95 -3.03 23.24
CA LYS A 605 -18.36 -2.87 22.84
C LYS A 605 -18.79 -1.41 22.68
N HIS A 606 -18.28 -0.51 23.51
CA HIS A 606 -18.60 0.92 23.41
C HIS A 606 -18.08 1.51 22.08
N GLU A 607 -16.83 1.19 21.72
CA GLU A 607 -16.24 1.56 20.42
C GLU A 607 -16.99 0.93 19.26
N ALA A 608 -17.42 -0.32 19.39
CA ALA A 608 -18.24 -1.01 18.39
C ALA A 608 -19.57 -0.26 18.14
N ILE A 609 -20.26 0.17 19.20
CA ILE A 609 -21.47 0.98 19.09
C ILE A 609 -21.17 2.33 18.43
N GLN A 610 -20.15 3.04 18.93
CA GLN A 610 -19.80 4.38 18.46
C GLN A 610 -19.42 4.40 16.97
N ARG A 611 -18.72 3.35 16.51
CA ARG A 611 -18.26 3.21 15.13
C ARG A 611 -19.21 2.37 14.27
N GLN A 612 -20.34 1.98 14.82
CA GLN A 612 -21.39 1.20 14.14
C GLN A 612 -20.89 -0.13 13.54
N HIS A 613 -20.12 -0.88 14.32
CA HIS A 613 -19.60 -2.21 14.02
C HIS A 613 -20.04 -3.24 15.06
N SER A 614 -19.81 -4.52 14.81
CA SER A 614 -20.15 -5.60 15.76
C SER A 614 -18.95 -6.07 16.59
N THR A 615 -19.24 -6.47 17.82
CA THR A 615 -18.32 -7.30 18.62
C THR A 615 -18.43 -8.77 18.21
N ALA A 616 -17.46 -9.59 18.63
CA ALA A 616 -17.48 -11.03 18.36
C ALA A 616 -18.73 -11.71 18.93
N SER A 617 -19.09 -11.47 20.19
CA SER A 617 -20.31 -12.05 20.79
C SER A 617 -21.61 -11.54 20.17
N GLU A 618 -21.62 -10.31 19.67
CA GLU A 618 -22.75 -9.79 18.93
C GLU A 618 -22.92 -10.50 17.58
N ALA A 619 -21.82 -10.80 16.88
CA ALA A 619 -21.85 -11.61 15.67
C ALA A 619 -22.33 -13.06 15.97
N LEU A 620 -21.92 -13.65 17.10
CA LEU A 620 -22.46 -14.94 17.57
C LEU A 620 -23.98 -14.88 17.80
N SER A 621 -24.47 -13.80 18.40
CA SER A 621 -25.90 -13.59 18.69
C SER A 621 -26.73 -13.47 17.40
N VAL A 622 -26.19 -12.77 16.39
CA VAL A 622 -26.79 -12.70 15.05
C VAL A 622 -26.86 -14.10 14.42
N ALA A 623 -25.77 -14.88 14.49
CA ALA A 623 -25.73 -16.24 13.95
C ALA A 623 -26.74 -17.19 14.62
N GLN A 624 -26.85 -17.11 15.95
CA GLN A 624 -27.82 -17.88 16.73
C GLN A 624 -29.25 -17.53 16.32
N SER A 625 -29.58 -16.24 16.28
CA SER A 625 -30.92 -15.75 15.93
C SER A 625 -31.28 -16.07 14.49
N MET A 626 -30.31 -16.02 13.57
CA MET A 626 -30.45 -16.41 12.17
C MET A 626 -30.59 -17.92 11.99
N LYS A 627 -30.28 -18.72 13.02
CA LYS A 627 -30.13 -20.18 12.93
C LYS A 627 -29.17 -20.57 11.80
N ALA A 628 -28.07 -19.82 11.68
CA ALA A 628 -27.04 -20.11 10.69
C ALA A 628 -26.48 -21.54 10.92
N LYS A 629 -26.14 -22.24 9.83
CA LYS A 629 -25.54 -23.59 9.91
C LYS A 629 -24.04 -23.51 10.18
N ALA A 630 -23.38 -22.50 9.61
CA ALA A 630 -21.98 -22.18 9.81
C ALA A 630 -21.80 -20.65 9.92
N LEU A 631 -20.81 -20.22 10.71
CA LEU A 631 -20.43 -18.83 10.91
C LEU A 631 -18.94 -18.66 10.60
N ILE A 632 -18.61 -17.67 9.78
CA ILE A 632 -17.24 -17.20 9.59
C ILE A 632 -17.16 -15.76 10.07
N LEU A 633 -16.32 -15.50 11.06
CA LEU A 633 -16.02 -14.15 11.55
C LEU A 633 -14.92 -13.53 10.69
N THR A 634 -15.07 -12.27 10.32
CA THR A 634 -14.12 -11.54 9.47
C THR A 634 -14.06 -10.05 9.86
N HIS A 635 -13.39 -9.24 9.05
CA HIS A 635 -13.34 -7.78 9.21
C HIS A 635 -12.74 -7.33 10.55
N PHE A 636 -11.62 -7.93 10.95
CA PHE A 636 -11.04 -7.71 12.27
C PHE A 636 -10.30 -6.37 12.35
N SER A 637 -10.43 -5.68 13.47
CA SER A 637 -9.54 -4.58 13.83
C SER A 637 -8.08 -5.03 13.81
N GLN A 638 -7.20 -4.12 13.44
CA GLN A 638 -5.75 -4.34 13.46
C GLN A 638 -5.17 -4.61 14.85
N ARG A 639 -5.99 -4.39 15.89
CA ARG A 639 -5.62 -4.66 17.28
C ARG A 639 -5.71 -6.14 17.62
N SER A 640 -6.53 -6.92 16.93
CA SER A 640 -6.90 -8.33 17.20
C SER A 640 -5.76 -9.36 17.39
N TYR A 641 -4.50 -8.95 17.32
CA TYR A 641 -3.34 -9.77 17.63
C TYR A 641 -2.81 -9.63 19.05
N ASP A 642 -3.30 -8.67 19.85
CA ASP A 642 -2.91 -8.60 21.25
C ASP A 642 -3.53 -9.77 22.03
N ALA A 643 -2.69 -10.48 22.78
CA ALA A 643 -3.08 -11.70 23.50
C ALA A 643 -4.03 -11.45 24.68
N ASP A 644 -4.32 -10.18 24.98
CA ASP A 644 -5.01 -9.75 26.21
C ASP A 644 -6.50 -9.47 26.00
N PHE A 645 -7.06 -9.74 24.81
CA PHE A 645 -8.49 -9.52 24.55
C PHE A 645 -9.38 -10.58 25.19
N LEU A 646 -10.56 -10.13 25.64
CA LEU A 646 -11.60 -11.04 26.12
C LEU A 646 -12.06 -11.95 24.96
N PRO A 647 -12.07 -13.29 25.16
CA PRO A 647 -12.66 -14.19 24.17
C PRO A 647 -14.18 -13.95 24.10
N PRO A 648 -14.82 -14.27 22.97
CA PRO A 648 -16.28 -14.16 22.90
C PRO A 648 -16.97 -15.16 23.83
N ASP A 649 -18.21 -14.86 24.17
CA ASP A 649 -19.10 -15.74 24.92
C ASP A 649 -19.59 -16.90 24.03
N TRP A 650 -18.85 -18.01 24.10
CA TRP A 650 -19.16 -19.24 23.37
C TRP A 650 -20.45 -19.93 23.82
N THR A 651 -21.15 -19.46 24.86
CA THR A 651 -22.46 -19.99 25.23
C THR A 651 -23.57 -19.56 24.25
N ILE A 652 -23.34 -18.48 23.49
CA ILE A 652 -24.30 -17.91 22.55
C ILE A 652 -24.43 -18.77 21.28
N TYR A 653 -23.30 -19.15 20.68
CA TYR A 653 -23.30 -19.92 19.44
C TYR A 653 -22.15 -20.94 19.44
N PRO A 654 -22.37 -22.18 18.95
CA PRO A 654 -21.39 -23.25 19.08
C PRO A 654 -20.05 -22.91 18.41
N LYS A 655 -18.97 -22.96 19.18
CA LYS A 655 -17.60 -22.78 18.68
C LYS A 655 -17.25 -23.72 17.52
N SER A 656 -17.78 -24.95 17.52
CA SER A 656 -17.58 -25.92 16.44
C SER A 656 -18.17 -25.48 15.10
N LYS A 657 -19.15 -24.56 15.10
CA LYS A 657 -19.75 -24.00 13.90
C LYS A 657 -19.18 -22.64 13.52
N THR A 658 -18.14 -22.16 14.23
CA THR A 658 -17.55 -20.83 14.06
C THR A 658 -16.10 -20.93 13.63
N ILE A 659 -15.77 -20.25 12.54
CA ILE A 659 -14.40 -20.13 12.05
C ILE A 659 -13.96 -18.68 12.14
N TYR A 660 -12.81 -18.43 12.76
CA TYR A 660 -12.11 -17.15 12.64
C TYR A 660 -11.38 -17.11 11.30
N ALA A 661 -11.81 -16.23 10.41
CA ALA A 661 -11.22 -16.13 9.09
C ALA A 661 -9.74 -15.73 9.15
N ASN A 662 -8.96 -16.29 8.24
CA ASN A 662 -7.64 -15.80 7.90
C ASN A 662 -7.58 -15.65 6.38
N ASP A 663 -6.78 -14.71 5.91
CA ASP A 663 -6.52 -14.56 4.48
C ASP A 663 -6.01 -15.88 3.89
N GLY A 664 -6.63 -16.31 2.80
CA GLY A 664 -6.37 -17.58 2.13
C GLY A 664 -7.20 -18.77 2.63
N LEU A 665 -8.07 -18.57 3.61
CA LEU A 665 -9.06 -19.59 3.98
C LEU A 665 -9.98 -19.85 2.79
N GLN A 666 -10.14 -21.12 2.43
CA GLN A 666 -11.20 -21.58 1.52
C GLN A 666 -12.17 -22.43 2.35
N TRP A 667 -13.41 -22.01 2.43
CA TRP A 667 -14.50 -22.77 3.03
C TRP A 667 -15.33 -23.39 1.93
N GLN A 668 -15.68 -24.66 2.07
CA GLN A 668 -16.52 -25.38 1.12
C GLN A 668 -17.75 -25.91 1.86
N GLN A 669 -18.92 -25.77 1.24
CA GLN A 669 -20.16 -26.31 1.77
C GLN A 669 -20.23 -27.81 1.51
N PHE A 670 -20.10 -28.61 2.56
CA PHE A 670 -20.36 -30.04 2.46
C PHE A 670 -21.86 -30.32 2.60
N GLN A 671 -22.47 -30.99 1.61
CA GLN A 671 -23.75 -31.64 1.84
C GLN A 671 -23.56 -32.75 2.88
N SER A 672 -24.35 -32.73 3.94
CA SER A 672 -24.17 -33.54 5.14
C SER A 672 -23.99 -35.04 4.86
N LYS A 673 -22.75 -35.53 5.00
CA LYS A 673 -22.31 -36.70 5.79
C LYS A 673 -20.84 -36.99 5.42
N GLN A 674 -19.88 -36.26 6.00
CA GLN A 674 -18.59 -36.77 6.49
C GLN A 674 -17.63 -35.61 6.82
N ARG A 675 -17.21 -35.58 8.08
CA ARG A 675 -16.03 -34.96 8.70
C ARG A 675 -15.51 -33.62 8.14
N GLU A 676 -15.61 -32.60 8.98
CA GLU A 676 -14.72 -31.43 8.97
C GLU A 676 -13.25 -31.89 8.99
N THR A 677 -12.53 -31.68 7.89
CA THR A 677 -11.07 -31.56 7.92
C THR A 677 -10.72 -30.08 7.84
N ILE A 678 -10.14 -29.58 8.94
CA ILE A 678 -9.67 -28.18 9.13
C ILE A 678 -8.24 -28.02 8.63
#